data_AF-A0A8H3CIZ4-F1
#
_entry.id   AF-A0A8H3CIZ4-F1
#
_cell.length_a   1.000
_cell.length_b   1.000
_cell.length_c   1.000
_cell.angle_alpha   90.00
_cell.angle_beta   90.00
_cell.angle_gamma   90.00
#
_symmetry.space_group_name_H-M   'P 1'
#
loop_
_entity.id
_entity.type
_entity.pdbx_description
1 polymer ?
#
loop_
_entity_poly.entity_id
_entity_poly.type
_entity_poly.pdbx_seq_one_letter_code
_entity_poly.pdbx_strand_id
1 'polypeptide(L)'
;DLDERVRRAISPGLAYACQHWSTHLYRGEYRAALVDRVRTFFFDNLLLWMEVVNLLKKIRHGTGIIQQAEKWCTKYDIPGDVSKVAHDAVQFVSVYANHPVSKSTPHIYISMLPFWPATRPVSTAYMPRTAGLVKPQGTAISQRTLSLLATWKVSGWPIKSMGLSANGTRLAVPTESSIDVLDTSTGGVMYSLTSQLAQGVDYIAMSPDCTQVAFGGTDSSLQLWNVSKDDATTELLPRTGSYISSVAFSSNASHVACGLGNGDIYICSLRTAKPPLGLLKGHTNQVSSVTFSPDCLHLASGSWDNTVRIWDVRTGHSIGQPFTSHTNSVNSVSYSPDGSRLVSACWNYTIRVWDIRAAQTVLGPLKAHSHWVTSATFSPNAAFIASASVDNTIQVYDALTGSTVLGPLQAHTGSVNWVIFSPDGSRLFSCSNDGTVRIWNVQDAAVSNALPPATGPSREIYSVRHSHSGLRVVSGSRDGAVHVWNAETGELVLGPLSGHSGGVLSVDCSPSGRYIASASLDCNLRIWDADTGQDVHGPMDCHDDPVNCVRFSPDESTIVSGSDDGTVRLWDVKTGECMMQLFRSDSRVWSVGFSPDGQHVVSGSHDGTIRVTDRRTGDTVVGPVHGHSDVIRSVEFSPSGMQIVSGSDDKSVRVWDAQTGQQVVVCDEDGGSHDDYVTSVGFSPNGLYIVSGSWDETVRVWDVHTGKMLLGPLRRHTGWVRCVQFSPDSSHIVSCSSDGTIRFWDVSSCAMKSQTQEEMAGGEGHTADPSQDHIKMLDSWTLDDDGWAIDSENRRLVWVPSDLHVPLPVPPNDFTISRQGGLRLDFDGAINGEMWASCFRV
;
A
#
# COMPACT_ATOMS: atom_id res chain seq x y z
N ASP A 1 25.01 10.53 -31.59
CA ASP A 1 24.29 9.49 -32.34
C ASP A 1 24.49 8.12 -31.66
N LEU A 2 23.50 7.67 -30.89
CA LEU A 2 23.54 6.36 -30.21
C LEU A 2 23.13 5.23 -31.17
N ASP A 3 22.09 5.45 -31.97
CA ASP A 3 21.55 4.44 -32.89
C ASP A 3 22.57 4.07 -34.00
N GLU A 4 23.41 5.00 -34.44
CA GLU A 4 24.53 4.72 -35.35
C GLU A 4 25.65 3.90 -34.68
N ARG A 5 26.00 4.24 -33.43
CA ARG A 5 26.99 3.47 -32.66
C ARG A 5 26.52 2.04 -32.43
N VAL A 6 25.23 1.85 -32.13
CA VAL A 6 24.59 0.54 -31.97
C VAL A 6 24.66 -0.26 -33.28
N ARG A 7 24.30 0.35 -34.42
CA ARG A 7 24.40 -0.31 -35.74
C ARG A 7 25.83 -0.71 -36.11
N ARG A 8 26.84 0.06 -35.68
CA ARG A 8 28.25 -0.26 -35.95
C ARG A 8 28.79 -1.38 -35.03
N ALA A 9 28.34 -1.42 -33.77
CA ALA A 9 28.84 -2.35 -32.77
C ALA A 9 28.11 -3.71 -32.79
N ILE A 10 26.80 -3.73 -33.08
CA ILE A 10 25.98 -4.95 -33.07
C ILE A 10 25.78 -5.44 -34.51
N SER A 11 26.43 -6.54 -34.86
CA SER A 11 26.27 -7.14 -36.18
C SER A 11 24.86 -7.76 -36.35
N PRO A 12 24.32 -7.84 -37.59
CA PRO A 12 23.04 -8.51 -37.84
C PRO A 12 23.02 -9.96 -37.37
N GLY A 13 24.17 -10.66 -37.44
CA GLY A 13 24.31 -12.03 -36.94
C GLY A 13 24.17 -12.12 -35.41
N LEU A 14 24.78 -11.18 -34.67
CA LEU A 14 24.62 -11.08 -33.22
C LEU A 14 23.17 -10.75 -32.85
N ALA A 15 22.56 -9.79 -33.55
CA ALA A 15 21.17 -9.42 -33.32
C ALA A 15 20.20 -10.62 -33.52
N TYR A 16 20.43 -11.43 -34.56
CA TYR A 16 19.66 -12.65 -34.80
C TYR A 16 19.90 -13.69 -33.69
N ALA A 17 21.16 -13.94 -33.34
CA ALA A 17 21.52 -14.91 -32.30
C ALA A 17 20.88 -14.55 -30.95
N CYS A 18 20.97 -13.29 -30.51
CA CYS A 18 20.39 -12.83 -29.26
C CYS A 18 18.86 -13.00 -29.19
N GLN A 19 18.16 -12.97 -30.32
CA GLN A 19 16.69 -13.11 -30.38
C GLN A 19 16.20 -14.55 -30.50
N HIS A 20 16.98 -15.45 -31.10
CA HIS A 20 16.49 -16.75 -31.54
C HIS A 20 17.27 -17.96 -30.99
N TRP A 21 18.34 -17.75 -30.21
CA TRP A 21 19.15 -18.85 -29.66
C TRP A 21 18.32 -19.84 -28.83
N SER A 22 17.37 -19.37 -28.02
CA SER A 22 16.55 -20.24 -27.17
C SER A 22 15.53 -21.05 -27.98
N THR A 23 15.03 -20.50 -29.08
CA THR A 23 14.18 -21.23 -30.04
C THR A 23 14.93 -22.39 -30.66
N HIS A 24 16.17 -22.15 -31.07
CA HIS A 24 17.05 -23.20 -31.62
C HIS A 24 17.42 -24.23 -30.57
N LEU A 25 17.70 -23.81 -29.34
CA LEU A 25 17.96 -24.71 -28.20
C LEU A 25 16.75 -25.61 -27.92
N TYR A 26 15.55 -25.04 -27.92
CA TYR A 26 14.32 -25.77 -27.61
C TYR A 26 13.93 -26.78 -28.69
N ARG A 27 14.14 -26.43 -29.97
CA ARG A 27 13.85 -27.30 -31.11
C ARG A 27 14.97 -28.29 -31.42
N GLY A 28 16.19 -28.02 -30.98
CA GLY A 28 17.36 -28.84 -31.23
C GLY A 28 17.37 -30.15 -30.43
N GLU A 29 18.17 -31.10 -30.90
CA GLU A 29 18.46 -32.34 -30.19
C GLU A 29 19.31 -32.08 -28.94
N TYR A 30 19.04 -32.83 -27.88
CA TYR A 30 19.82 -32.75 -26.65
C TYR A 30 21.27 -33.19 -26.88
N ARG A 31 22.22 -32.37 -26.40
CA ARG A 31 23.66 -32.69 -26.39
C ARG A 31 24.27 -32.20 -25.08
N ALA A 32 25.09 -33.03 -24.43
CA ALA A 32 25.74 -32.66 -23.17
C ALA A 32 26.56 -31.35 -23.27
N ALA A 33 27.25 -31.12 -24.39
CA ALA A 33 28.01 -29.88 -24.62
C ALA A 33 27.14 -28.60 -24.69
N LEU A 34 25.82 -28.72 -24.91
CA LEU A 34 24.91 -27.58 -24.85
C LEU A 34 24.64 -27.15 -23.40
N VAL A 35 24.70 -28.09 -22.45
CA VAL A 35 24.51 -27.79 -21.02
C VAL A 35 25.59 -26.83 -20.54
N ASP A 36 26.86 -27.08 -20.90
CA ASP A 36 27.97 -26.19 -20.54
C ASP A 36 27.80 -24.80 -21.17
N ARG A 37 27.34 -24.72 -22.42
CA ARG A 37 27.08 -23.43 -23.08
C ARG A 37 25.93 -22.66 -22.42
N VAL A 38 24.86 -23.34 -22.03
CA VAL A 38 23.73 -22.75 -21.32
C VAL A 38 24.17 -22.28 -19.92
N ARG A 39 25.03 -23.06 -19.25
CA ARG A 39 25.65 -22.67 -17.98
C ARG A 39 26.48 -21.38 -18.14
N THR A 40 27.42 -21.36 -19.09
CA THR A 40 28.23 -20.15 -19.39
C THR A 40 27.34 -18.95 -19.76
N PHE A 41 26.25 -19.19 -20.49
CA PHE A 41 25.31 -18.12 -20.80
C PHE A 41 24.72 -17.49 -19.53
N PHE A 42 24.17 -18.31 -18.63
CA PHE A 42 23.50 -17.82 -17.42
C PHE A 42 24.43 -17.23 -16.37
N PHE A 43 25.65 -17.76 -16.21
CA PHE A 43 26.58 -17.31 -15.19
C PHE A 43 27.51 -16.17 -15.65
N ASP A 44 27.82 -16.08 -16.95
CA ASP A 44 28.80 -15.12 -17.45
C ASP A 44 28.18 -14.07 -18.38
N ASN A 45 27.18 -14.43 -19.18
CA ASN A 45 26.74 -13.59 -20.32
C ASN A 45 25.30 -13.03 -20.23
N LEU A 46 24.53 -13.35 -19.20
CA LEU A 46 23.14 -12.90 -19.06
C LEU A 46 23.00 -11.38 -19.11
N LEU A 47 23.77 -10.64 -18.30
CA LEU A 47 23.69 -9.18 -18.25
C LEU A 47 24.15 -8.52 -19.57
N LEU A 48 25.21 -9.07 -20.20
CA LEU A 48 25.68 -8.62 -21.52
C LEU A 48 24.64 -8.88 -22.61
N TRP A 49 23.97 -10.04 -22.56
CA TRP A 49 22.87 -10.35 -23.47
C TRP A 49 21.71 -9.37 -23.27
N MET A 50 21.34 -9.06 -22.03
CA MET A 50 20.30 -8.05 -21.73
C MET A 50 20.69 -6.68 -22.28
N GLU A 51 21.94 -6.26 -22.14
CA GLU A 51 22.46 -5.00 -22.69
C GLU A 51 22.28 -4.93 -24.21
N VAL A 52 22.69 -5.98 -24.94
CA VAL A 52 22.51 -6.07 -26.40
C VAL A 52 21.04 -6.02 -26.78
N VAL A 53 20.18 -6.80 -26.10
CA VAL A 53 18.75 -6.87 -26.42
C VAL A 53 18.02 -5.55 -26.07
N ASN A 54 18.45 -4.85 -25.02
CA ASN A 54 17.92 -3.55 -24.63
C ASN A 54 18.31 -2.45 -25.63
N LEU A 55 19.58 -2.42 -26.07
CA LEU A 55 20.05 -1.50 -27.12
C LEU A 55 19.35 -1.74 -28.46
N LEU A 56 18.95 -2.97 -28.75
CA LEU A 56 18.10 -3.31 -29.90
C LEU A 56 16.63 -2.92 -29.72
N LYS A 57 16.24 -2.38 -28.56
CA LYS A 57 14.86 -2.02 -28.18
C LYS A 57 13.90 -3.22 -28.18
N LYS A 58 14.42 -4.43 -27.87
CA LYS A 58 13.68 -5.71 -27.91
C LYS A 58 13.60 -6.42 -26.56
N ILE A 59 13.94 -5.75 -25.45
CA ILE A 59 14.01 -6.38 -24.12
C ILE A 59 12.69 -6.98 -23.63
N ARG A 60 11.55 -6.44 -24.08
CA ARG A 60 10.23 -7.01 -23.77
C ARG A 60 10.07 -8.46 -24.23
N HIS A 61 10.70 -8.83 -25.35
CA HIS A 61 10.72 -10.22 -25.81
C HIS A 61 11.75 -11.09 -25.06
N GLY A 62 12.67 -10.47 -24.33
CA GLY A 62 13.72 -11.15 -23.57
C GLY A 62 13.17 -12.15 -22.57
N THR A 63 12.08 -11.81 -21.88
CA THR A 63 11.42 -12.70 -20.91
C THR A 63 11.02 -14.02 -21.56
N GLY A 64 10.38 -13.98 -22.74
CA GLY A 64 9.98 -15.17 -23.48
C GLY A 64 11.17 -16.00 -23.97
N ILE A 65 12.25 -15.33 -24.39
CA ILE A 65 13.50 -15.98 -24.83
C ILE A 65 14.10 -16.81 -23.67
N ILE A 66 14.24 -16.22 -22.48
CA ILE A 66 14.80 -16.93 -21.32
C ILE A 66 13.85 -18.01 -20.80
N GLN A 67 12.54 -17.74 -20.75
CA GLN A 67 11.54 -18.72 -20.32
C GLN A 67 11.55 -19.98 -21.21
N GLN A 68 11.83 -19.83 -22.51
CA GLN A 68 12.01 -20.98 -23.39
C GLN A 68 13.26 -21.81 -23.05
N ALA A 69 14.35 -21.17 -22.64
CA ALA A 69 15.56 -21.84 -22.17
C ALA A 69 15.35 -22.54 -20.81
N GLU A 70 14.59 -21.92 -19.89
CA GLU A 70 14.17 -22.54 -18.62
C GLU A 70 13.30 -23.79 -18.85
N LYS A 71 12.32 -23.72 -19.76
CA LYS A 71 11.50 -24.88 -20.15
C LYS A 71 12.35 -26.01 -20.72
N TRP A 72 13.39 -25.68 -21.49
CA TRP A 72 14.36 -26.67 -21.96
C TRP A 72 15.13 -27.32 -20.81
N CYS A 73 15.56 -26.53 -19.80
CA CYS A 73 16.23 -27.06 -18.62
C CYS A 73 15.34 -28.03 -17.83
N THR A 74 14.06 -27.69 -17.68
CA THR A 74 13.06 -28.54 -17.01
C THR A 74 12.79 -29.81 -17.79
N LYS A 75 12.67 -29.72 -19.12
CA LYS A 75 12.36 -30.86 -20.00
C LYS A 75 13.44 -31.95 -19.96
N TYR A 76 14.71 -31.56 -19.83
CA TYR A 76 15.86 -32.47 -19.89
C TYR A 76 16.53 -32.71 -18.53
N ASP A 77 15.89 -32.30 -17.43
CA ASP A 77 16.37 -32.49 -16.05
C ASP A 77 17.83 -32.04 -15.84
N ILE A 78 18.12 -30.82 -16.31
CA ILE A 78 19.45 -30.20 -16.23
C ILE A 78 19.82 -29.93 -14.75
N PRO A 79 21.12 -30.01 -14.37
CA PRO A 79 21.60 -29.75 -13.02
C PRO A 79 20.91 -28.57 -12.31
N GLY A 80 20.54 -28.81 -11.05
CA GLY A 80 19.68 -27.91 -10.29
C GLY A 80 20.26 -26.50 -10.07
N ASP A 81 21.56 -26.30 -10.19
CA ASP A 81 22.19 -24.98 -10.13
C ASP A 81 21.85 -24.13 -11.37
N VAL A 82 21.96 -24.71 -12.58
CA VAL A 82 21.60 -24.02 -13.83
C VAL A 82 20.09 -23.77 -13.89
N SER A 83 19.27 -24.74 -13.50
CA SER A 83 17.80 -24.58 -13.49
C SER A 83 17.36 -23.48 -12.51
N LYS A 84 17.99 -23.36 -11.34
CA LYS A 84 17.73 -22.26 -10.38
C LYS A 84 18.12 -20.89 -10.93
N VAL A 85 19.29 -20.77 -11.57
CA VAL A 85 19.70 -19.51 -12.20
C VAL A 85 18.81 -19.16 -13.38
N ALA A 86 18.42 -20.14 -14.20
CA ALA A 86 17.51 -19.92 -15.32
C ALA A 86 16.16 -19.38 -14.85
N HIS A 87 15.59 -19.96 -13.78
CA HIS A 87 14.36 -19.47 -13.18
C HIS A 87 14.50 -18.04 -12.63
N ASP A 88 15.58 -17.77 -11.89
CA ASP A 88 15.88 -16.42 -11.38
C ASP A 88 16.09 -15.39 -12.50
N ALA A 89 16.75 -15.80 -13.59
CA ALA A 89 16.97 -14.97 -14.77
C ALA A 89 15.67 -14.60 -15.49
N VAL A 90 14.67 -15.49 -15.54
CA VAL A 90 13.34 -15.15 -16.07
C VAL A 90 12.72 -14.01 -15.26
N GLN A 91 12.77 -14.10 -13.93
CA GLN A 91 12.25 -13.05 -13.06
C GLN A 91 13.03 -11.75 -13.22
N PHE A 92 14.37 -11.80 -13.22
CA PHE A 92 15.24 -10.64 -13.37
C PHE A 92 14.98 -9.87 -14.67
N VAL A 93 14.91 -10.60 -15.80
CA VAL A 93 14.63 -10.02 -17.12
C VAL A 93 13.21 -9.48 -17.18
N SER A 94 12.24 -10.19 -16.59
CA SER A 94 10.84 -9.75 -16.57
C SER A 94 10.67 -8.45 -15.80
N VAL A 95 11.28 -8.32 -14.63
CA VAL A 95 11.23 -7.10 -13.83
C VAL A 95 11.91 -5.96 -14.58
N TYR A 96 13.12 -6.16 -15.13
CA TYR A 96 13.79 -5.11 -15.90
C TYR A 96 12.95 -4.64 -17.10
N ALA A 97 12.44 -5.57 -17.90
CA ALA A 97 11.73 -5.28 -19.16
C ALA A 97 10.39 -4.57 -18.96
N ASN A 98 9.74 -4.76 -17.81
CA ASN A 98 8.41 -4.22 -17.52
C ASN A 98 8.44 -2.95 -16.64
N HIS A 99 9.61 -2.48 -16.21
CA HIS A 99 9.72 -1.28 -15.38
C HIS A 99 10.44 -0.14 -16.11
N PRO A 100 10.27 1.13 -15.67
CA PRO A 100 10.89 2.30 -16.28
C PRO A 100 12.41 2.21 -16.42
N VAL A 101 13.07 1.41 -15.58
CA VAL A 101 14.50 1.10 -15.61
C VAL A 101 15.00 0.59 -16.97
N SER A 102 14.16 -0.10 -17.77
CA SER A 102 14.49 -0.54 -19.14
C SER A 102 14.80 0.60 -20.10
N LYS A 103 14.31 1.83 -19.83
CA LYS A 103 14.61 3.01 -20.64
C LYS A 103 16.10 3.36 -20.65
N SER A 104 16.88 2.84 -19.69
CA SER A 104 18.31 3.11 -19.58
C SER A 104 19.11 1.82 -19.35
N THR A 105 19.93 1.45 -20.34
CA THR A 105 20.74 0.21 -20.32
C THR A 105 21.72 0.12 -19.14
N PRO A 106 22.44 1.19 -18.73
CA PRO A 106 23.35 1.12 -17.58
C PRO A 106 22.69 0.71 -16.25
N HIS A 107 21.38 0.96 -16.10
CA HIS A 107 20.67 0.65 -14.86
C HIS A 107 20.35 -0.84 -14.68
N ILE A 108 20.72 -1.69 -15.65
CA ILE A 108 20.87 -3.14 -15.40
C ILE A 108 21.86 -3.36 -14.25
N TYR A 109 22.97 -2.62 -14.25
CA TYR A 109 24.05 -2.76 -13.28
C TYR A 109 23.87 -1.84 -12.07
N ILE A 110 23.43 -0.59 -12.27
CA ILE A 110 23.41 0.44 -11.22
C ILE A 110 22.15 0.37 -10.35
N SER A 111 21.04 -0.13 -10.89
CA SER A 111 19.76 -0.16 -10.16
C SER A 111 19.25 -1.58 -9.99
N MET A 112 19.05 -2.33 -11.08
CA MET A 112 18.47 -3.67 -10.97
C MET A 112 19.29 -4.62 -10.11
N LEU A 113 20.61 -4.69 -10.32
CA LEU A 113 21.46 -5.64 -9.61
C LEU A 113 21.58 -5.31 -8.11
N PRO A 114 21.84 -4.06 -7.66
CA PRO A 114 21.85 -3.70 -6.24
C PRO A 114 20.56 -4.01 -5.48
N PHE A 115 19.41 -3.80 -6.11
CA PHE A 115 18.13 -4.08 -5.47
C PHE A 115 17.70 -5.55 -5.59
N TRP A 116 18.38 -6.39 -6.40
CA TRP A 116 18.06 -7.82 -6.49
C TRP A 116 18.49 -8.56 -5.21
N PRO A 117 17.65 -9.45 -4.64
CA PRO A 117 17.99 -10.10 -3.37
C PRO A 117 19.34 -10.83 -3.44
N ALA A 118 20.21 -10.57 -2.47
CA ALA A 118 21.60 -11.05 -2.46
C ALA A 118 21.72 -12.58 -2.44
N THR A 119 20.70 -13.26 -1.90
CA THR A 119 20.63 -14.73 -1.80
C THR A 119 20.25 -15.41 -3.11
N ARG A 120 19.78 -14.66 -4.11
CA ARG A 120 19.32 -15.24 -5.38
C ARG A 120 20.48 -15.53 -6.34
N PRO A 121 20.36 -16.56 -7.20
CA PRO A 121 21.47 -17.05 -8.01
C PRO A 121 22.08 -16.00 -8.97
N VAL A 122 21.29 -15.11 -9.57
CA VAL A 122 21.79 -14.04 -10.45
C VAL A 122 22.66 -13.06 -9.66
N SER A 123 22.24 -12.66 -8.45
CA SER A 123 23.03 -11.77 -7.61
C SER A 123 24.35 -12.44 -7.19
N THR A 124 24.30 -13.71 -6.79
CA THR A 124 25.49 -14.50 -6.44
C THR A 124 26.49 -14.62 -7.61
N ALA A 125 26.00 -14.73 -8.85
CA ALA A 125 26.86 -14.85 -10.03
C ALA A 125 27.51 -13.52 -10.44
N TYR A 126 26.79 -12.39 -10.33
CA TYR A 126 27.19 -11.12 -10.93
C TYR A 126 27.67 -10.04 -9.94
N MET A 127 27.20 -10.02 -8.68
CA MET A 127 27.66 -9.05 -7.68
C MET A 127 29.18 -9.06 -7.43
N PRO A 128 29.88 -10.21 -7.41
CA PRO A 128 31.34 -10.21 -7.23
C PRO A 128 32.11 -9.50 -8.35
N ARG A 129 31.47 -9.23 -9.50
CA ARG A 129 32.06 -8.55 -10.66
C ARG A 129 31.84 -7.05 -10.64
N THR A 130 31.13 -6.52 -9.65
CA THR A 130 30.82 -5.10 -9.57
C THR A 130 31.61 -4.36 -8.50
N ALA A 131 31.83 -3.06 -8.72
CA ALA A 131 32.47 -2.16 -7.76
C ALA A 131 31.83 -0.76 -7.85
N GLY A 132 31.80 -0.02 -6.74
CA GLY A 132 31.32 1.36 -6.71
C GLY A 132 29.82 1.52 -7.00
N LEU A 133 28.98 0.54 -6.64
CA LEU A 133 27.53 0.64 -6.77
C LEU A 133 26.89 1.25 -5.52
N VAL A 134 25.74 1.90 -5.68
CA VAL A 134 24.84 2.28 -4.58
C VAL A 134 24.47 1.03 -3.79
N LYS A 135 24.55 1.11 -2.46
CA LYS A 135 24.26 -0.03 -1.59
C LYS A 135 22.94 0.21 -0.85
N PRO A 136 21.87 -0.51 -1.21
CA PRO A 136 20.69 -0.55 -0.36
C PRO A 136 21.03 -1.34 0.91
N GLN A 137 20.84 -0.72 2.07
CA GLN A 137 21.06 -1.33 3.38
C GLN A 137 19.74 -1.36 4.16
N GLY A 138 19.59 -2.34 5.06
CA GLY A 138 18.45 -2.43 5.97
C GLY A 138 17.70 -3.75 5.91
N THR A 139 16.75 -3.91 6.83
CA THR A 139 15.96 -5.13 6.98
C THR A 139 15.02 -5.35 5.80
N ALA A 140 14.48 -4.29 5.20
CA ALA A 140 13.56 -4.37 4.07
C ALA A 140 14.18 -5.00 2.83
N ILE A 141 15.42 -4.65 2.49
CA ILE A 141 16.11 -5.26 1.35
C ILE A 141 16.51 -6.71 1.63
N SER A 142 16.87 -7.03 2.87
CA SER A 142 17.28 -8.39 3.26
C SER A 142 16.10 -9.39 3.28
N GLN A 143 14.90 -8.91 3.62
CA GLN A 143 13.66 -9.70 3.69
C GLN A 143 12.81 -9.57 2.41
N ARG A 144 13.33 -8.87 1.39
CA ARG A 144 12.60 -8.57 0.16
C ARG A 144 12.18 -9.85 -0.57
N THR A 145 10.87 -10.04 -0.70
CA THR A 145 10.28 -11.08 -1.56
C THR A 145 9.90 -10.49 -2.91
N LEU A 146 10.41 -11.05 -4.01
CA LEU A 146 10.09 -10.64 -5.38
C LEU A 146 8.71 -11.16 -5.82
N SER A 147 7.68 -10.65 -5.17
CA SER A 147 6.29 -10.99 -5.49
C SER A 147 5.78 -10.23 -6.71
N LEU A 148 6.21 -9.00 -6.95
CA LEU A 148 5.81 -8.19 -8.11
C LEU A 148 6.73 -8.44 -9.31
N LEU A 149 6.18 -8.96 -10.41
CA LEU A 149 6.91 -9.24 -11.65
C LEU A 149 6.83 -8.09 -12.65
N ALA A 150 5.67 -7.44 -12.75
CA ALA A 150 5.44 -6.38 -13.74
C ALA A 150 4.37 -5.40 -13.26
N THR A 151 4.54 -4.12 -13.64
CA THR A 151 3.53 -3.07 -13.50
C THR A 151 3.28 -2.46 -14.86
N TRP A 152 2.05 -2.58 -15.36
CA TRP A 152 1.62 -2.00 -16.62
C TRP A 152 0.68 -0.83 -16.33
N LYS A 153 1.12 0.39 -16.63
CA LYS A 153 0.24 1.58 -16.61
C LYS A 153 -0.56 1.57 -17.90
N VAL A 154 -1.83 1.16 -17.81
CA VAL A 154 -2.72 0.97 -18.96
C VAL A 154 -3.56 2.22 -19.20
N SER A 155 -4.04 2.85 -18.14
CA SER A 155 -4.91 4.04 -18.23
C SER A 155 -4.61 5.05 -17.13
N GLY A 156 -5.02 6.31 -17.33
CA GLY A 156 -5.14 7.29 -16.25
C GLY A 156 -6.43 7.14 -15.44
N TRP A 157 -7.29 6.20 -15.83
CA TRP A 157 -8.61 5.94 -15.24
C TRP A 157 -8.62 4.64 -14.44
N PRO A 158 -9.50 4.53 -13.42
CA PRO A 158 -9.71 3.31 -12.64
C PRO A 158 -10.07 2.09 -13.49
N ILE A 159 -9.40 0.96 -13.26
CA ILE A 159 -9.71 -0.30 -13.95
C ILE A 159 -10.53 -1.18 -13.00
N LYS A 160 -11.82 -1.38 -13.31
CA LYS A 160 -12.75 -2.11 -12.43
C LYS A 160 -12.78 -3.61 -12.65
N SER A 161 -12.57 -4.08 -13.88
CA SER A 161 -12.57 -5.50 -14.25
C SER A 161 -11.52 -5.82 -15.30
N MET A 162 -11.18 -7.11 -15.45
CA MET A 162 -10.28 -7.63 -16.47
C MET A 162 -10.70 -9.04 -16.88
N GLY A 163 -10.33 -9.44 -18.10
CA GLY A 163 -10.59 -10.78 -18.62
C GLY A 163 -9.31 -11.46 -19.08
N LEU A 164 -9.00 -12.65 -18.55
CA LEU A 164 -7.85 -13.44 -18.96
C LEU A 164 -8.28 -14.59 -19.89
N SER A 165 -7.48 -14.87 -20.92
CA SER A 165 -7.71 -16.00 -21.80
C SER A 165 -7.43 -17.36 -21.13
N ALA A 166 -8.08 -18.43 -21.60
CA ALA A 166 -7.88 -19.78 -21.04
C ALA A 166 -6.46 -20.33 -21.22
N ASN A 167 -5.71 -19.83 -22.21
CA ASN A 167 -4.29 -20.16 -22.41
C ASN A 167 -3.34 -19.20 -21.67
N GLY A 168 -3.87 -18.16 -21.02
CA GLY A 168 -3.11 -17.19 -20.24
C GLY A 168 -2.22 -16.26 -21.06
N THR A 169 -2.35 -16.23 -22.39
CA THR A 169 -1.50 -15.43 -23.28
C THR A 169 -2.04 -14.03 -23.56
N ARG A 170 -3.34 -13.81 -23.37
CA ARG A 170 -4.01 -12.52 -23.65
C ARG A 170 -4.81 -12.05 -22.45
N LEU A 171 -4.74 -10.75 -22.19
CA LEU A 171 -5.47 -10.08 -21.13
C LEU A 171 -6.26 -8.91 -21.73
N ALA A 172 -7.58 -8.97 -21.64
CA ALA A 172 -8.45 -7.85 -22.00
C ALA A 172 -8.62 -6.92 -20.80
N VAL A 173 -8.52 -5.61 -21.03
CA VAL A 173 -8.60 -4.55 -20.01
C VAL A 173 -9.36 -3.36 -20.59
N PRO A 174 -10.37 -2.80 -19.88
CA PRO A 174 -10.99 -1.56 -20.28
C PRO A 174 -10.11 -0.37 -19.88
N THR A 175 -10.02 0.63 -20.75
CA THR A 175 -9.36 1.92 -20.53
C THR A 175 -10.40 3.04 -20.55
N GLU A 176 -9.96 4.29 -20.38
CA GLU A 176 -10.86 5.46 -20.43
C GLU A 176 -11.68 5.52 -21.72
N SER A 177 -11.05 5.21 -22.85
CA SER A 177 -11.64 5.43 -24.18
C SER A 177 -11.61 4.20 -25.09
N SER A 178 -11.03 3.09 -24.64
CA SER A 178 -10.89 1.87 -25.44
C SER A 178 -11.01 0.60 -24.58
N ILE A 179 -11.18 -0.54 -25.25
CA ILE A 179 -10.91 -1.85 -24.65
C ILE A 179 -9.67 -2.43 -25.33
N ASP A 180 -8.63 -2.68 -24.54
CA ASP A 180 -7.33 -3.14 -25.04
C ASP A 180 -7.12 -4.63 -24.71
N VAL A 181 -6.58 -5.37 -25.68
CA VAL A 181 -6.13 -6.76 -25.49
C VAL A 181 -4.62 -6.77 -25.46
N LEU A 182 -4.06 -7.06 -24.29
CA LEU A 182 -2.63 -7.07 -24.01
C LEU A 182 -2.06 -8.49 -24.15
N ASP A 183 -0.82 -8.59 -24.63
CA ASP A 183 -0.03 -9.81 -24.53
C ASP A 183 0.53 -9.95 -23.10
N THR A 184 0.24 -11.08 -22.44
CA THR A 184 0.58 -11.24 -21.02
C THR A 184 2.07 -11.39 -20.73
N SER A 185 2.88 -11.67 -21.75
CA SER A 185 4.33 -11.83 -21.60
C SER A 185 5.08 -10.50 -21.73
N THR A 186 4.55 -9.58 -22.54
CA THR A 186 5.19 -8.30 -22.88
C THR A 186 4.46 -7.06 -22.36
N GLY A 187 3.18 -7.19 -21.97
CA GLY A 187 2.31 -6.08 -21.63
C GLY A 187 1.96 -5.18 -22.83
N GLY A 188 2.32 -5.59 -24.05
CA GLY A 188 2.05 -4.81 -25.26
C GLY A 188 0.60 -4.94 -25.71
N VAL A 189 0.02 -3.82 -26.15
CA VAL A 189 -1.31 -3.81 -26.78
C VAL A 189 -1.24 -4.55 -28.11
N MET A 190 -2.03 -5.62 -28.24
CA MET A 190 -2.16 -6.40 -29.48
C MET A 190 -3.31 -5.89 -30.34
N TYR A 191 -4.44 -5.57 -29.70
CA TYR A 191 -5.67 -5.10 -30.32
C TYR A 191 -6.31 -4.04 -29.42
N SER A 192 -6.99 -3.06 -30.01
CA SER A 192 -7.70 -2.02 -29.27
C SER A 192 -9.03 -1.73 -29.96
N LEU A 193 -10.10 -1.63 -29.18
CA LEU A 193 -11.43 -1.23 -29.64
C LEU A 193 -11.68 0.22 -29.20
N THR A 194 -11.69 1.17 -30.13
CA THR A 194 -11.81 2.62 -29.84
C THR A 194 -13.21 3.19 -30.11
N SER A 195 -14.20 2.33 -30.32
CA SER A 195 -15.58 2.76 -30.61
C SER A 195 -16.19 3.58 -29.45
N GLN A 196 -17.18 4.44 -29.73
CA GLN A 196 -17.92 5.16 -28.67
C GLN A 196 -18.56 4.23 -27.63
N LEU A 197 -18.91 3.00 -28.03
CA LEU A 197 -19.48 1.99 -27.12
C LEU A 197 -18.45 1.46 -26.10
N ALA A 198 -17.16 1.62 -26.38
CA ALA A 198 -16.06 1.15 -25.55
C ALA A 198 -15.56 2.20 -24.54
N GLN A 199 -16.10 3.43 -24.57
CA GLN A 199 -15.76 4.47 -23.61
C GLN A 199 -16.44 4.22 -22.27
N GLY A 200 -15.74 4.40 -21.14
CA GLY A 200 -16.35 4.28 -19.81
C GLY A 200 -16.90 2.89 -19.47
N VAL A 201 -16.28 1.83 -19.98
CA VAL A 201 -16.67 0.45 -19.72
C VAL A 201 -16.04 -0.04 -18.41
N ASP A 202 -16.85 -0.42 -17.44
CA ASP A 202 -16.34 -0.93 -16.15
C ASP A 202 -16.13 -2.45 -16.15
N TYR A 203 -17.02 -3.22 -16.81
CA TYR A 203 -17.06 -4.68 -16.72
C TYR A 203 -16.94 -5.36 -18.08
N ILE A 204 -15.95 -6.26 -18.17
CA ILE A 204 -15.65 -7.04 -19.37
C ILE A 204 -15.42 -8.51 -19.00
N ALA A 205 -15.53 -9.39 -20.00
CA ALA A 205 -15.09 -10.77 -19.93
C ALA A 205 -14.47 -11.19 -21.27
N MET A 206 -13.45 -12.05 -21.23
CA MET A 206 -12.83 -12.61 -22.43
C MET A 206 -13.34 -14.02 -22.68
N SER A 207 -13.55 -14.39 -23.95
CA SER A 207 -13.91 -15.75 -24.30
C SER A 207 -12.74 -16.72 -24.05
N PRO A 208 -13.01 -17.97 -23.63
CA PRO A 208 -11.97 -18.99 -23.43
C PRO A 208 -11.08 -19.21 -24.66
N ASP A 209 -11.62 -19.06 -25.87
CA ASP A 209 -10.91 -19.25 -27.14
C ASP A 209 -10.08 -18.03 -27.60
N CYS A 210 -10.06 -16.95 -26.81
CA CYS A 210 -9.33 -15.71 -27.09
C CYS A 210 -9.83 -14.89 -28.29
N THR A 211 -11.00 -15.21 -28.86
CA THR A 211 -11.49 -14.58 -30.09
C THR A 211 -12.48 -13.45 -29.84
N GLN A 212 -13.13 -13.43 -28.68
CA GLN A 212 -14.22 -12.51 -28.37
C GLN A 212 -14.06 -11.87 -27.00
N VAL A 213 -14.55 -10.64 -26.85
CA VAL A 213 -14.65 -9.92 -25.58
C VAL A 213 -16.09 -9.43 -25.44
N ALA A 214 -16.75 -9.81 -24.36
CA ALA A 214 -18.07 -9.31 -24.00
C ALA A 214 -17.91 -8.16 -23.01
N PHE A 215 -18.67 -7.08 -23.20
CA PHE A 215 -18.60 -5.90 -22.35
C PHE A 215 -19.95 -5.21 -22.24
N GLY A 216 -20.17 -4.53 -21.11
CA GLY A 216 -21.33 -3.66 -20.93
C GLY A 216 -21.05 -2.28 -21.50
N GLY A 217 -21.80 -1.86 -22.51
CA GLY A 217 -21.73 -0.51 -23.05
C GLY A 217 -22.35 0.54 -22.11
N THR A 218 -21.98 1.81 -22.27
CA THR A 218 -22.50 2.94 -21.49
C THR A 218 -24.00 3.15 -21.59
N ASP A 219 -24.61 2.65 -22.67
CA ASP A 219 -26.06 2.67 -22.87
C ASP A 219 -26.78 1.47 -22.23
N SER A 220 -26.09 0.73 -21.35
CA SER A 220 -26.61 -0.47 -20.69
C SER A 220 -26.95 -1.63 -21.65
N SER A 221 -26.32 -1.66 -22.83
CA SER A 221 -26.36 -2.80 -23.76
C SER A 221 -25.22 -3.77 -23.49
N LEU A 222 -25.44 -5.07 -23.74
CA LEU A 222 -24.36 -6.06 -23.72
C LEU A 222 -23.84 -6.24 -25.14
N GLN A 223 -22.56 -5.91 -25.34
CA GLN A 223 -21.89 -5.97 -26.63
C GLN A 223 -20.87 -7.10 -26.66
N LEU A 224 -20.63 -7.63 -27.85
CA LEU A 224 -19.64 -8.66 -28.13
C LEU A 224 -18.71 -8.19 -29.23
N TRP A 225 -17.44 -7.98 -28.89
CA TRP A 225 -16.41 -7.63 -29.85
C TRP A 225 -15.64 -8.87 -30.29
N ASN A 226 -15.42 -9.01 -31.60
CA ASN A 226 -14.50 -10.01 -32.14
C ASN A 226 -13.11 -9.39 -32.29
N VAL A 227 -12.16 -9.87 -31.49
CA VAL A 227 -10.80 -9.32 -31.37
C VAL A 227 -10.03 -9.31 -32.71
N SER A 228 -10.39 -10.18 -33.65
CA SER A 228 -9.73 -10.27 -34.97
C SER A 228 -10.28 -9.30 -36.02
N LYS A 229 -11.42 -8.65 -35.76
CA LYS A 229 -12.07 -7.72 -36.69
C LYS A 229 -12.07 -6.32 -36.10
N ASP A 230 -11.51 -5.35 -36.83
CA ASP A 230 -11.51 -3.95 -36.42
C ASP A 230 -12.93 -3.43 -36.21
N ASP A 231 -13.17 -2.88 -35.02
CA ASP A 231 -14.39 -2.19 -34.57
C ASP A 231 -15.74 -2.90 -34.77
N ALA A 232 -15.75 -4.17 -35.19
CA ALA A 232 -16.97 -4.93 -35.40
C ALA A 232 -17.50 -5.50 -34.07
N THR A 233 -18.53 -4.85 -33.53
CA THR A 233 -19.28 -5.28 -32.34
C THR A 233 -20.63 -5.88 -32.73
N THR A 234 -21.08 -6.89 -31.98
CA THR A 234 -22.40 -7.50 -32.11
C THR A 234 -23.18 -7.28 -30.82
N GLU A 235 -24.35 -6.68 -30.93
CA GLU A 235 -25.24 -6.46 -29.80
C GLU A 235 -25.93 -7.77 -29.40
N LEU A 236 -25.70 -8.22 -28.16
CA LEU A 236 -26.29 -9.43 -27.60
C LEU A 236 -27.59 -9.14 -26.84
N LEU A 237 -27.64 -8.01 -26.13
CA LEU A 237 -28.82 -7.53 -25.41
C LEU A 237 -29.02 -6.05 -25.66
N PRO A 238 -30.20 -5.65 -26.16
CA PRO A 238 -30.56 -4.25 -26.25
C PRO A 238 -30.82 -3.63 -24.89
N ARG A 239 -30.76 -2.29 -24.86
CA ARG A 239 -30.82 -1.43 -23.66
C ARG A 239 -31.76 -1.97 -22.59
N THR A 240 -31.17 -2.43 -21.50
CA THR A 240 -31.88 -3.09 -20.40
C THR A 240 -32.51 -2.09 -19.42
N GLY A 241 -32.17 -0.80 -19.53
CA GLY A 241 -32.65 0.27 -18.63
C GLY A 241 -31.97 0.28 -17.26
N SER A 242 -31.01 -0.61 -17.01
CA SER A 242 -30.19 -0.68 -15.80
C SER A 242 -28.74 -0.98 -16.19
N TYR A 243 -27.77 -0.33 -15.55
CA TYR A 243 -26.37 -0.53 -15.91
C TYR A 243 -25.91 -1.96 -15.61
N ILE A 244 -24.95 -2.45 -16.40
CA ILE A 244 -24.36 -3.78 -16.25
C ILE A 244 -23.29 -3.72 -15.16
N SER A 245 -23.41 -4.58 -14.17
CA SER A 245 -22.50 -4.63 -13.01
C SER A 245 -21.61 -5.87 -12.98
N SER A 246 -21.83 -6.84 -13.88
CA SER A 246 -20.94 -7.99 -14.05
C SER A 246 -21.18 -8.69 -15.39
N VAL A 247 -20.14 -9.29 -15.97
CA VAL A 247 -20.19 -10.07 -17.21
C VAL A 247 -19.33 -11.32 -17.05
N ALA A 248 -19.79 -12.47 -17.55
CA ALA A 248 -19.04 -13.72 -17.54
C ALA A 248 -19.29 -14.57 -18.80
N PHE A 249 -18.26 -15.28 -19.26
CA PHE A 249 -18.39 -16.33 -20.28
C PHE A 249 -18.50 -17.71 -19.63
N SER A 250 -19.28 -18.58 -20.25
CA SER A 250 -19.22 -20.03 -19.98
C SER A 250 -17.87 -20.60 -20.39
N SER A 251 -17.36 -21.61 -19.67
CA SER A 251 -16.06 -22.25 -19.96
C SER A 251 -15.98 -22.88 -21.36
N ASN A 252 -17.11 -23.26 -21.95
CA ASN A 252 -17.23 -23.80 -23.30
C ASN A 252 -17.49 -22.72 -24.39
N ALA A 253 -17.41 -21.43 -24.05
CA ALA A 253 -17.65 -20.28 -24.92
C ALA A 253 -19.03 -20.28 -25.62
N SER A 254 -20.02 -21.00 -25.08
CA SER A 254 -21.34 -21.08 -25.72
C SER A 254 -22.34 -20.06 -25.20
N HIS A 255 -22.19 -19.58 -23.96
CA HIS A 255 -23.11 -18.67 -23.29
C HIS A 255 -22.35 -17.48 -22.68
N VAL A 256 -23.02 -16.33 -22.59
CA VAL A 256 -22.58 -15.14 -21.87
C VAL A 256 -23.65 -14.79 -20.84
N ALA A 257 -23.25 -14.54 -19.61
CA ALA A 257 -24.14 -14.02 -18.57
C ALA A 257 -23.78 -12.59 -18.21
N CYS A 258 -24.79 -11.76 -17.89
CA CYS A 258 -24.57 -10.46 -17.29
C CYS A 258 -25.51 -10.22 -16.11
N GLY A 259 -24.98 -9.60 -15.06
CA GLY A 259 -25.73 -9.12 -13.91
C GLY A 259 -26.00 -7.62 -14.02
N LEU A 260 -27.19 -7.19 -13.59
CA LEU A 260 -27.64 -5.80 -13.67
C LEU A 260 -27.77 -5.14 -12.29
N GLY A 261 -27.72 -3.81 -12.29
CA GLY A 261 -27.92 -2.96 -11.11
C GLY A 261 -29.28 -3.13 -10.43
N ASN A 262 -30.31 -3.59 -11.15
CA ASN A 262 -31.65 -3.81 -10.63
C ASN A 262 -31.86 -5.19 -9.97
N GLY A 263 -30.86 -6.07 -9.99
CA GLY A 263 -30.96 -7.43 -9.44
C GLY A 263 -31.27 -8.53 -10.46
N ASP A 264 -31.53 -8.17 -11.72
CA ASP A 264 -31.78 -9.14 -12.78
C ASP A 264 -30.46 -9.73 -13.33
N ILE A 265 -30.53 -10.97 -13.80
CA ILE A 265 -29.42 -11.63 -14.51
C ILE A 265 -29.93 -12.11 -15.87
N TYR A 266 -29.16 -11.86 -16.92
CA TYR A 266 -29.45 -12.38 -18.26
C TYR A 266 -28.43 -13.43 -18.68
N ILE A 267 -28.90 -14.47 -19.38
CA ILE A 267 -28.05 -15.45 -20.06
C ILE A 267 -28.34 -15.41 -21.57
N CYS A 268 -27.30 -15.16 -22.37
CA CYS A 268 -27.35 -15.14 -23.83
C CYS A 268 -26.63 -16.35 -24.41
N SER A 269 -27.28 -17.05 -25.34
CA SER A 269 -26.65 -18.10 -26.15
C SER A 269 -25.94 -17.50 -27.35
N LEU A 270 -24.68 -17.90 -27.58
CA LEU A 270 -23.91 -17.49 -28.76
C LEU A 270 -24.13 -18.42 -29.96
N ARG A 271 -24.78 -19.58 -29.76
CA ARG A 271 -24.96 -20.62 -30.81
C ARG A 271 -26.27 -20.53 -31.58
N THR A 272 -27.25 -19.78 -31.06
CA THR A 272 -28.61 -19.73 -31.62
C THR A 272 -29.01 -18.29 -31.87
N ALA A 273 -29.44 -17.96 -33.09
CA ALA A 273 -29.98 -16.65 -33.47
C ALA A 273 -31.38 -16.34 -32.84
N LYS A 274 -31.71 -16.98 -31.71
CA LYS A 274 -32.95 -16.82 -30.96
C LYS A 274 -32.68 -16.00 -29.67
N PRO A 275 -33.69 -15.30 -29.13
CA PRO A 275 -33.54 -14.36 -28.01
C PRO A 275 -32.90 -15.01 -26.76
N PRO A 276 -32.45 -14.21 -25.77
CA PRO A 276 -31.75 -14.69 -24.57
C PRO A 276 -32.47 -15.88 -23.91
N LEU A 277 -31.68 -16.84 -23.41
CA LEU A 277 -32.15 -18.11 -22.86
C LEU A 277 -32.99 -17.97 -21.58
N GLY A 278 -32.93 -16.82 -20.90
CA GLY A 278 -33.82 -16.53 -19.79
C GLY A 278 -33.35 -15.37 -18.91
N LEU A 279 -34.30 -14.52 -18.53
CA LEU A 279 -34.16 -13.53 -17.46
C LEU A 279 -34.31 -14.25 -16.12
N LEU A 280 -33.26 -14.23 -15.29
CA LEU A 280 -33.28 -14.80 -13.95
C LEU A 280 -33.67 -13.69 -12.97
N LYS A 281 -34.81 -13.88 -12.31
CA LYS A 281 -35.30 -12.98 -11.25
C LYS A 281 -35.18 -13.65 -9.90
N GLY A 282 -34.68 -12.91 -8.91
CA GLY A 282 -34.70 -13.37 -7.52
C GLY A 282 -33.80 -12.61 -6.57
N HIS A 283 -32.78 -11.90 -7.06
CA HIS A 283 -32.08 -10.92 -6.24
C HIS A 283 -32.93 -9.66 -6.06
N THR A 284 -32.84 -9.03 -4.89
CA THR A 284 -33.60 -7.82 -4.57
C THR A 284 -32.78 -6.54 -4.71
N ASN A 285 -31.50 -6.66 -5.04
CA ASN A 285 -30.55 -5.56 -5.19
C ASN A 285 -29.51 -5.93 -6.26
N GLN A 286 -28.63 -4.99 -6.62
CA GLN A 286 -27.59 -5.13 -7.63
C GLN A 286 -26.83 -6.46 -7.59
N VAL A 287 -26.62 -7.07 -8.75
CA VAL A 287 -25.79 -8.28 -8.92
C VAL A 287 -24.35 -7.88 -9.24
N SER A 288 -23.48 -7.91 -8.24
CA SER A 288 -22.09 -7.47 -8.36
C SER A 288 -21.18 -8.45 -9.09
N SER A 289 -21.53 -9.74 -9.10
CA SER A 289 -20.70 -10.78 -9.72
C SER A 289 -21.52 -11.97 -10.18
N VAL A 290 -21.24 -12.44 -11.39
CA VAL A 290 -21.77 -13.69 -11.94
C VAL A 290 -20.62 -14.57 -12.43
N THR A 291 -20.74 -15.89 -12.28
CA THR A 291 -19.73 -16.84 -12.74
C THR A 291 -20.36 -18.19 -13.09
N PHE A 292 -19.88 -18.82 -14.16
CA PHE A 292 -20.35 -20.15 -14.56
C PHE A 292 -19.57 -21.25 -13.82
N SER A 293 -20.25 -22.35 -13.53
CA SER A 293 -19.58 -23.57 -13.07
C SER A 293 -18.67 -24.15 -14.16
N PRO A 294 -17.61 -24.90 -13.80
CA PRO A 294 -16.71 -25.51 -14.78
C PRO A 294 -17.43 -26.42 -15.79
N ASP A 295 -18.51 -27.08 -15.38
CA ASP A 295 -19.37 -27.94 -16.20
C ASP A 295 -20.39 -27.18 -17.07
N CYS A 296 -20.47 -25.85 -16.94
CA CYS A 296 -21.44 -24.96 -17.61
C CYS A 296 -22.93 -25.23 -17.31
N LEU A 297 -23.25 -26.08 -16.33
CA LEU A 297 -24.65 -26.41 -15.99
C LEU A 297 -25.26 -25.42 -14.99
N HIS A 298 -24.41 -24.79 -14.19
CA HIS A 298 -24.80 -23.91 -13.11
C HIS A 298 -24.19 -22.51 -13.26
N LEU A 299 -24.88 -21.50 -12.75
CA LEU A 299 -24.40 -20.13 -12.65
C LEU A 299 -24.47 -19.72 -11.17
N ALA A 300 -23.41 -19.15 -10.63
CA ALA A 300 -23.44 -18.51 -9.33
C ALA A 300 -23.53 -16.99 -9.46
N SER A 301 -24.23 -16.35 -8.54
CA SER A 301 -24.33 -14.90 -8.45
C SER A 301 -24.18 -14.40 -7.02
N GLY A 302 -23.42 -13.31 -6.86
CA GLY A 302 -23.33 -12.53 -5.63
C GLY A 302 -24.03 -11.18 -5.78
N SER A 303 -24.74 -10.74 -4.74
CA SER A 303 -25.54 -9.51 -4.79
C SER A 303 -25.38 -8.65 -3.53
N TRP A 304 -25.78 -7.40 -3.67
CA TRP A 304 -25.97 -6.43 -2.59
C TRP A 304 -27.19 -6.71 -1.71
N ASP A 305 -27.94 -7.78 -1.99
CA ASP A 305 -28.96 -8.32 -1.07
C ASP A 305 -28.36 -9.22 0.03
N ASN A 306 -27.03 -9.25 0.15
CA ASN A 306 -26.24 -10.05 1.09
C ASN A 306 -26.27 -11.56 0.80
N THR A 307 -26.80 -12.00 -0.34
CA THR A 307 -26.93 -13.41 -0.68
C THR A 307 -26.02 -13.85 -1.83
N VAL A 308 -25.60 -15.11 -1.77
CA VAL A 308 -25.10 -15.84 -2.93
C VAL A 308 -26.19 -16.82 -3.39
N ARG A 309 -26.42 -16.89 -4.70
CA ARG A 309 -27.41 -17.80 -5.30
C ARG A 309 -26.78 -18.65 -6.39
N ILE A 310 -27.33 -19.84 -6.59
CA ILE A 310 -26.96 -20.76 -7.67
C ILE A 310 -28.18 -20.93 -8.56
N TRP A 311 -27.97 -20.94 -9.87
CA TRP A 311 -29.00 -21.03 -10.89
C TRP A 311 -28.69 -22.18 -11.83
N ASP A 312 -29.73 -22.88 -12.27
CA ASP A 312 -29.64 -23.83 -13.36
C ASP A 312 -29.65 -23.07 -14.70
N VAL A 313 -28.61 -23.22 -15.51
CA VAL A 313 -28.43 -22.46 -16.76
C VAL A 313 -29.49 -22.82 -17.81
N ARG A 314 -29.99 -24.06 -17.79
CA ARG A 314 -30.95 -24.57 -18.79
C ARG A 314 -32.39 -24.15 -18.49
N THR A 315 -32.75 -24.12 -17.21
CA THR A 315 -34.12 -23.86 -16.75
C THR A 315 -34.31 -22.43 -16.23
N GLY A 316 -33.23 -21.76 -15.83
CA GLY A 316 -33.27 -20.41 -15.26
C GLY A 316 -33.83 -20.35 -13.83
N HIS A 317 -34.01 -21.49 -13.17
CA HIS A 317 -34.49 -21.55 -11.79
C HIS A 317 -33.33 -21.54 -10.79
N SER A 318 -33.56 -20.93 -9.63
CA SER A 318 -32.61 -20.98 -8.51
C SER A 318 -32.57 -22.39 -7.91
N ILE A 319 -31.37 -22.91 -7.68
CA ILE A 319 -31.12 -24.20 -7.05
C ILE A 319 -30.88 -23.99 -5.57
N GLY A 320 -31.68 -24.66 -4.73
CA GLY A 320 -31.54 -24.60 -3.28
C GLY A 320 -31.95 -23.26 -2.65
N GLN A 321 -31.62 -23.11 -1.36
CA GLN A 321 -31.82 -21.84 -0.65
C GLN A 321 -30.64 -20.88 -0.88
N PRO A 322 -30.86 -19.56 -0.87
CA PRO A 322 -29.78 -18.58 -0.92
C PRO A 322 -28.83 -18.73 0.26
N PHE A 323 -27.54 -18.58 0.00
CA PHE A 323 -26.51 -18.53 1.05
C PHE A 323 -26.55 -17.17 1.75
N THR A 324 -26.93 -17.14 3.02
CA THR A 324 -27.26 -15.91 3.79
C THR A 324 -26.30 -15.60 4.95
N SER A 325 -25.16 -16.27 5.04
CA SER A 325 -24.24 -16.05 6.18
C SER A 325 -23.43 -14.73 6.10
N HIS A 326 -23.55 -13.98 5.01
CA HIS A 326 -22.91 -12.67 4.89
C HIS A 326 -23.81 -11.61 5.51
N THR A 327 -23.20 -10.71 6.27
CA THR A 327 -23.91 -9.63 6.97
C THR A 327 -23.99 -8.34 6.15
N ASN A 328 -23.35 -8.31 4.98
CA ASN A 328 -23.27 -7.15 4.09
C ASN A 328 -23.10 -7.62 2.63
N SER A 329 -23.05 -6.68 1.68
CA SER A 329 -23.06 -6.99 0.25
C SER A 329 -21.93 -7.93 -0.16
N VAL A 330 -22.25 -8.86 -1.06
CA VAL A 330 -21.26 -9.71 -1.73
C VAL A 330 -20.78 -8.97 -2.97
N ASN A 331 -19.46 -8.90 -3.19
CA ASN A 331 -18.85 -8.19 -4.33
C ASN A 331 -18.35 -9.13 -5.43
N SER A 332 -17.92 -10.34 -5.07
CA SER A 332 -17.35 -11.29 -6.03
C SER A 332 -17.64 -12.73 -5.62
N VAL A 333 -17.88 -13.58 -6.61
CA VAL A 333 -18.05 -15.02 -6.46
C VAL A 333 -17.22 -15.77 -7.50
N SER A 334 -16.61 -16.89 -7.10
CA SER A 334 -15.82 -17.74 -8.00
C SER A 334 -15.93 -19.22 -7.63
N TYR A 335 -16.07 -20.09 -8.62
CA TYR A 335 -16.10 -21.54 -8.42
C TYR A 335 -14.69 -22.11 -8.22
N SER A 336 -14.60 -23.19 -7.44
CA SER A 336 -13.42 -24.05 -7.50
C SER A 336 -13.36 -24.78 -8.86
N PRO A 337 -12.16 -25.14 -9.34
CA PRO A 337 -11.98 -25.87 -10.60
C PRO A 337 -12.76 -27.19 -10.71
N ASP A 338 -13.02 -27.85 -9.59
CA ASP A 338 -13.81 -29.08 -9.51
C ASP A 338 -15.34 -28.84 -9.42
N GLY A 339 -15.77 -27.59 -9.30
CA GLY A 339 -17.17 -27.19 -9.16
C GLY A 339 -17.82 -27.56 -7.82
N SER A 340 -17.07 -28.04 -6.83
CA SER A 340 -17.61 -28.49 -5.54
C SER A 340 -17.74 -27.36 -4.51
N ARG A 341 -16.89 -26.33 -4.61
CA ARG A 341 -16.79 -25.22 -3.68
C ARG A 341 -16.99 -23.88 -4.39
N LEU A 342 -17.42 -22.89 -3.62
CA LEU A 342 -17.55 -21.50 -4.08
C LEU A 342 -16.87 -20.56 -3.09
N VAL A 343 -16.09 -19.60 -3.57
CA VAL A 343 -15.54 -18.52 -2.75
C VAL A 343 -16.34 -17.26 -2.98
N SER A 344 -16.54 -16.49 -1.92
CA SER A 344 -17.26 -15.22 -1.95
C SER A 344 -16.52 -14.15 -1.16
N ALA A 345 -16.43 -12.96 -1.74
CA ALA A 345 -15.86 -11.75 -1.13
C ALA A 345 -16.98 -10.81 -0.70
N CYS A 346 -16.88 -10.26 0.51
CA CYS A 346 -17.93 -9.41 1.10
C CYS A 346 -17.40 -8.04 1.55
N TRP A 347 -18.31 -7.07 1.59
CA TRP A 347 -18.09 -5.73 2.12
C TRP A 347 -17.66 -5.75 3.59
N ASN A 348 -18.10 -6.72 4.39
CA ASN A 348 -17.74 -6.83 5.82
C ASN A 348 -16.30 -7.30 6.11
N TYR A 349 -15.39 -7.19 5.13
CA TYR A 349 -13.97 -7.56 5.20
C TYR A 349 -13.72 -9.07 5.25
N THR A 350 -14.77 -9.88 5.03
CA THR A 350 -14.67 -11.34 5.12
C THR A 350 -14.65 -12.01 3.75
N ILE A 351 -13.89 -13.10 3.69
CA ILE A 351 -13.97 -14.08 2.61
C ILE A 351 -14.54 -15.37 3.21
N ARG A 352 -15.46 -15.99 2.48
CA ARG A 352 -16.05 -17.29 2.86
C ARG A 352 -15.99 -18.26 1.70
N VAL A 353 -15.73 -19.52 2.03
CA VAL A 353 -15.80 -20.66 1.11
C VAL A 353 -16.99 -21.53 1.50
N TRP A 354 -17.77 -21.93 0.50
CA TRP A 354 -19.01 -22.66 0.62
C TRP A 354 -18.88 -24.03 -0.04
N ASP A 355 -19.49 -25.04 0.56
CA ASP A 355 -19.78 -26.29 -0.12
C ASP A 355 -21.14 -26.16 -0.82
N ILE A 356 -21.16 -26.44 -2.13
CA ILE A 356 -22.37 -26.26 -2.94
C ILE A 356 -23.43 -27.33 -2.63
N ARG A 357 -23.02 -28.57 -2.29
CA ARG A 357 -23.93 -29.68 -2.00
C ARG A 357 -24.54 -29.57 -0.60
N ALA A 358 -23.73 -29.21 0.39
CA ALA A 358 -24.15 -29.09 1.78
C ALA A 358 -24.81 -27.75 2.09
N ALA A 359 -24.69 -26.76 1.20
CA ALA A 359 -25.16 -25.39 1.39
C ALA A 359 -24.60 -24.71 2.67
N GLN A 360 -23.37 -25.05 3.05
CA GLN A 360 -22.73 -24.60 4.31
C GLN A 360 -21.36 -23.98 4.07
N THR A 361 -20.94 -23.12 5.00
CA THR A 361 -19.59 -22.54 5.00
C THR A 361 -18.57 -23.60 5.43
N VAL A 362 -17.61 -23.90 4.55
CA VAL A 362 -16.51 -24.85 4.84
C VAL A 362 -15.30 -24.12 5.43
N LEU A 363 -15.08 -22.87 5.00
CA LEU A 363 -13.93 -22.08 5.43
C LEU A 363 -14.31 -20.61 5.57
N GLY A 364 -13.81 -19.97 6.63
CA GLY A 364 -14.04 -18.56 6.94
C GLY A 364 -15.02 -18.33 8.12
N PRO A 365 -15.18 -17.07 8.54
CA PRO A 365 -14.76 -15.85 7.85
C PRO A 365 -13.25 -15.59 7.93
N LEU A 366 -12.57 -15.52 6.78
CA LEU A 366 -11.19 -15.07 6.71
C LEU A 366 -11.17 -13.54 6.80
N LYS A 367 -10.48 -12.99 7.81
CA LYS A 367 -10.44 -11.55 8.14
C LYS A 367 -9.02 -10.99 8.11
N ALA A 368 -8.35 -11.13 6.98
CA ALA A 368 -6.98 -10.66 6.88
C ALA A 368 -6.87 -9.25 6.26
N HIS A 369 -7.89 -8.78 5.55
CA HIS A 369 -7.96 -7.42 5.00
C HIS A 369 -8.43 -6.40 6.04
N SER A 370 -7.99 -5.13 5.89
CA SER A 370 -8.40 -4.01 6.74
C SER A 370 -9.59 -3.23 6.19
N HIS A 371 -10.00 -3.51 4.94
CA HIS A 371 -11.15 -2.92 4.26
C HIS A 371 -11.94 -3.97 3.45
N TRP A 372 -13.03 -3.57 2.77
CA TRP A 372 -13.91 -4.45 1.97
C TRP A 372 -13.14 -5.24 0.91
N VAL A 373 -13.51 -6.51 0.77
CA VAL A 373 -12.93 -7.38 -0.25
C VAL A 373 -13.73 -7.18 -1.53
N THR A 374 -13.04 -6.81 -2.60
CA THR A 374 -13.62 -6.49 -3.91
C THR A 374 -13.72 -7.73 -4.77
N SER A 375 -12.70 -8.60 -4.73
CA SER A 375 -12.61 -9.79 -5.57
C SER A 375 -11.96 -10.96 -4.83
N ALA A 376 -12.44 -12.19 -5.09
CA ALA A 376 -11.81 -13.41 -4.60
C ALA A 376 -11.91 -14.53 -5.65
N THR A 377 -10.84 -15.29 -5.84
CA THR A 377 -10.78 -16.34 -6.87
C THR A 377 -9.91 -17.53 -6.45
N PHE A 378 -10.28 -18.72 -6.92
CA PHE A 378 -9.50 -19.95 -6.70
C PHE A 378 -8.35 -20.07 -7.70
N SER A 379 -7.26 -20.69 -7.26
CA SER A 379 -6.22 -21.16 -8.16
C SER A 379 -6.73 -22.34 -9.02
N PRO A 380 -6.17 -22.55 -10.23
CA PRO A 380 -6.59 -23.65 -11.13
C PRO A 380 -6.42 -25.06 -10.54
N ASN A 381 -5.55 -25.21 -9.54
CA ASN A 381 -5.35 -26.46 -8.81
C ASN A 381 -6.16 -26.56 -7.50
N ALA A 382 -7.03 -25.58 -7.22
CA ALA A 382 -7.84 -25.48 -6.01
C ALA A 382 -7.08 -25.46 -4.67
N ALA A 383 -5.74 -25.27 -4.72
CA ALA A 383 -4.88 -25.23 -3.53
C ALA A 383 -4.87 -23.86 -2.85
N PHE A 384 -5.07 -22.78 -3.61
CA PHE A 384 -4.98 -21.41 -3.11
C PHE A 384 -6.23 -20.59 -3.44
N ILE A 385 -6.46 -19.57 -2.62
CA ILE A 385 -7.48 -18.53 -2.83
C ILE A 385 -6.76 -17.20 -2.84
N ALA A 386 -6.92 -16.40 -3.89
CA ALA A 386 -6.44 -15.02 -3.90
C ALA A 386 -7.59 -14.06 -3.65
N SER A 387 -7.32 -12.98 -2.92
CA SER A 387 -8.28 -11.89 -2.66
C SER A 387 -7.67 -10.53 -2.88
N ALA A 388 -8.50 -9.60 -3.36
CA ALA A 388 -8.19 -8.20 -3.54
C ALA A 388 -9.10 -7.33 -2.68
N SER A 389 -8.58 -6.20 -2.20
CA SER A 389 -9.27 -5.30 -1.30
C SER A 389 -8.97 -3.84 -1.61
N VAL A 390 -9.82 -2.97 -1.08
CA VAL A 390 -9.63 -1.51 -1.13
C VAL A 390 -8.59 -1.00 -0.17
N ASP A 391 -8.08 -1.84 0.72
CA ASP A 391 -6.86 -1.56 1.49
C ASP A 391 -5.58 -1.57 0.63
N ASN A 392 -5.71 -1.56 -0.70
CA ASN A 392 -4.64 -1.59 -1.70
C ASN A 392 -3.80 -2.88 -1.68
N THR A 393 -4.26 -3.92 -0.94
CA THR A 393 -3.52 -5.16 -0.77
C THR A 393 -4.16 -6.34 -1.49
N ILE A 394 -3.30 -7.31 -1.83
CA ILE A 394 -3.71 -8.63 -2.29
C ILE A 394 -3.20 -9.68 -1.31
N GLN A 395 -4.03 -10.67 -1.00
CA GLN A 395 -3.65 -11.80 -0.16
C GLN A 395 -3.92 -13.13 -0.84
N VAL A 396 -3.11 -14.13 -0.53
CA VAL A 396 -3.28 -15.51 -0.99
C VAL A 396 -3.33 -16.42 0.23
N TYR A 397 -4.39 -17.22 0.32
CA TYR A 397 -4.63 -18.17 1.39
C TYR A 397 -4.51 -19.59 0.87
N ASP A 398 -4.14 -20.49 1.76
CA ASP A 398 -4.31 -21.92 1.55
C ASP A 398 -5.82 -22.24 1.58
N ALA A 399 -6.32 -22.90 0.54
CA ALA A 399 -7.74 -23.14 0.33
C ALA A 399 -8.32 -24.23 1.26
N LEU A 400 -7.49 -24.96 2.01
CA LEU A 400 -7.90 -26.01 2.92
C LEU A 400 -7.92 -25.52 4.38
N THR A 401 -6.89 -24.77 4.77
CA THR A 401 -6.65 -24.32 6.15
C THR A 401 -7.06 -22.86 6.38
N GLY A 402 -7.05 -22.03 5.32
CA GLY A 402 -7.36 -20.61 5.41
C GLY A 402 -6.23 -19.75 5.95
N SER A 403 -5.04 -20.33 6.18
CA SER A 403 -3.86 -19.54 6.55
C SER A 403 -3.37 -18.71 5.37
N THR A 404 -2.96 -17.47 5.63
CA THR A 404 -2.29 -16.63 4.62
C THR A 404 -0.94 -17.24 4.25
N VAL A 405 -0.79 -17.61 2.97
CA VAL A 405 0.44 -18.19 2.39
C VAL A 405 1.30 -17.10 1.74
N LEU A 406 0.67 -16.10 1.11
CA LEU A 406 1.37 -14.97 0.50
C LEU A 406 0.61 -13.67 0.76
N GLY A 407 1.33 -12.61 1.11
CA GLY A 407 0.80 -11.27 1.32
C GLY A 407 0.84 -10.79 2.77
N PRO A 408 0.43 -9.53 3.04
CA PRO A 408 -0.21 -8.61 2.10
C PRO A 408 0.74 -8.10 1.02
N LEU A 409 0.37 -8.32 -0.24
CA LEU A 409 1.07 -7.80 -1.41
C LEU A 409 0.65 -6.34 -1.61
N GLN A 410 1.55 -5.42 -1.29
CA GLN A 410 1.34 -3.98 -1.36
C GLN A 410 2.21 -3.40 -2.46
N ALA A 411 1.56 -2.94 -3.53
CA ALA A 411 2.24 -2.16 -4.56
C ALA A 411 1.30 -1.21 -5.30
N HIS A 412 0.00 -1.53 -5.37
CA HIS A 412 -1.00 -0.60 -5.87
C HIS A 412 -1.13 0.62 -4.95
N THR A 413 -1.28 1.80 -5.54
CA THR A 413 -1.47 3.07 -4.81
C THR A 413 -2.95 3.40 -4.62
N GLY A 414 -3.82 2.68 -5.32
CA GLY A 414 -5.27 2.76 -5.19
C GLY A 414 -5.90 1.38 -4.96
N SER A 415 -7.21 1.40 -4.72
CA SER A 415 -7.99 0.22 -4.39
C SER A 415 -7.87 -0.88 -5.44
N VAL A 416 -7.57 -2.12 -5.02
CA VAL A 416 -7.51 -3.25 -5.96
C VAL A 416 -8.94 -3.73 -6.21
N ASN A 417 -9.38 -3.72 -7.47
CA ASN A 417 -10.77 -4.01 -7.83
C ASN A 417 -10.98 -5.47 -8.22
N TRP A 418 -10.01 -6.09 -8.90
CA TRP A 418 -10.14 -7.44 -9.42
C TRP A 418 -8.82 -8.21 -9.38
N VAL A 419 -8.92 -9.54 -9.25
CA VAL A 419 -7.77 -10.44 -9.22
C VAL A 419 -8.07 -11.76 -9.96
N ILE A 420 -7.13 -12.26 -10.75
CA ILE A 420 -7.28 -13.51 -11.54
C ILE A 420 -5.96 -14.31 -11.57
N PHE A 421 -6.02 -15.62 -11.33
CA PHE A 421 -4.87 -16.51 -11.51
C PHE A 421 -4.60 -16.80 -12.99
N SER A 422 -3.32 -16.98 -13.34
CA SER A 422 -2.96 -17.60 -14.61
C SER A 422 -3.44 -19.06 -14.66
N PRO A 423 -3.74 -19.62 -15.85
CA PRO A 423 -4.21 -21.00 -15.99
C PRO A 423 -3.23 -22.06 -15.47
N ASP A 424 -1.93 -21.75 -15.43
CA ASP A 424 -0.90 -22.61 -14.86
C ASP A 424 -0.72 -22.41 -13.33
N GLY A 425 -1.44 -21.47 -12.71
CA GLY A 425 -1.36 -21.13 -11.30
C GLY A 425 -0.05 -20.44 -10.87
N SER A 426 0.83 -20.11 -11.82
CA SER A 426 2.15 -19.53 -11.52
C SER A 426 2.10 -18.04 -11.20
N ARG A 427 1.13 -17.32 -11.78
CA ARG A 427 1.01 -15.86 -11.73
C ARG A 427 -0.36 -15.43 -11.25
N LEU A 428 -0.41 -14.23 -10.71
CA LEU A 428 -1.64 -13.54 -10.36
C LEU A 428 -1.67 -12.20 -11.11
N PHE A 429 -2.81 -11.86 -11.70
CA PHE A 429 -3.05 -10.55 -12.31
C PHE A 429 -3.98 -9.75 -11.42
N SER A 430 -3.70 -8.46 -11.24
CA SER A 430 -4.57 -7.54 -10.50
C SER A 430 -4.76 -6.22 -11.25
N CYS A 431 -5.95 -5.63 -11.13
CA CYS A 431 -6.20 -4.24 -11.51
C CYS A 431 -6.65 -3.37 -10.34
N SER A 432 -6.38 -2.08 -10.45
CA SER A 432 -6.66 -1.10 -9.41
C SER A 432 -7.26 0.19 -9.96
N ASN A 433 -7.81 1.00 -9.03
CA ASN A 433 -8.19 2.38 -9.27
C ASN A 433 -7.00 3.27 -9.69
N ASP A 434 -5.76 2.85 -9.47
CA ASP A 434 -4.55 3.57 -9.92
C ASP A 434 -4.29 3.50 -11.44
N GLY A 435 -5.15 2.82 -12.20
CA GLY A 435 -5.03 2.68 -13.66
C GLY A 435 -3.94 1.69 -14.10
N THR A 436 -3.43 0.89 -13.17
CA THR A 436 -2.41 -0.12 -13.44
C THR A 436 -2.95 -1.54 -13.39
N VAL A 437 -2.33 -2.39 -14.21
CA VAL A 437 -2.41 -3.84 -14.12
C VAL A 437 -1.07 -4.37 -13.62
N ARG A 438 -1.07 -5.19 -12.57
CA ARG A 438 0.14 -5.78 -12.00
C ARG A 438 0.13 -7.29 -12.10
N ILE A 439 1.32 -7.87 -12.28
CA ILE A 439 1.53 -9.31 -12.31
C ILE A 439 2.35 -9.71 -11.09
N TRP A 440 1.89 -10.73 -10.39
CA TRP A 440 2.54 -11.25 -9.20
C TRP A 440 2.97 -12.69 -9.40
N ASN A 441 4.12 -13.06 -8.81
CA ASN A 441 4.58 -14.43 -8.71
C ASN A 441 3.94 -15.11 -7.50
N VAL A 442 3.34 -16.29 -7.72
CA VAL A 442 2.75 -17.10 -6.64
C VAL A 442 3.55 -18.40 -6.40
N GLN A 443 4.47 -18.79 -7.30
CA GLN A 443 5.21 -20.05 -7.19
C GLN A 443 6.20 -20.08 -6.02
N ASP A 444 6.86 -18.95 -5.73
CA ASP A 444 7.85 -18.86 -4.66
C ASP A 444 7.20 -18.91 -3.26
N ALA A 445 5.88 -18.72 -3.18
CA ALA A 445 5.12 -18.73 -1.91
C ALA A 445 5.08 -20.12 -1.25
N ALA A 446 5.14 -21.21 -2.04
CA ALA A 446 5.15 -22.58 -1.51
C ALA A 446 6.50 -22.98 -0.89
N VAL A 447 7.58 -22.26 -1.20
CA VAL A 447 8.96 -22.56 -0.75
C VAL A 447 9.35 -21.72 0.46
N SER A 448 8.68 -20.58 0.66
CA SER A 448 8.86 -19.73 1.84
C SER A 448 8.17 -20.36 3.04
N ASN A 449 8.88 -21.21 3.79
CA ASN A 449 8.53 -21.49 5.18
C ASN A 449 8.29 -20.13 5.86
N ALA A 450 7.05 -19.90 6.29
CA ALA A 450 6.58 -18.65 6.86
C ALA A 450 7.63 -18.07 7.82
N LEU A 451 8.37 -17.07 7.34
CA LEU A 451 9.11 -16.20 8.25
C LEU A 451 8.06 -15.61 9.20
N PRO A 452 8.36 -15.53 10.51
CA PRO A 452 7.43 -14.91 11.44
C PRO A 452 7.05 -13.51 10.91
N PRO A 453 5.79 -13.08 11.12
CA PRO A 453 5.37 -11.76 10.67
C PRO A 453 6.38 -10.75 11.17
N ALA A 454 6.93 -9.96 10.24
CA ALA A 454 7.95 -8.97 10.53
C ALA A 454 7.55 -8.16 11.76
N THR A 455 8.47 -8.04 12.72
CA THR A 455 8.31 -7.38 14.03
C THR A 455 8.18 -5.86 13.92
N GLY A 456 7.72 -5.36 12.78
CA GLY A 456 7.35 -3.97 12.55
C GLY A 456 5.89 -3.70 12.95
N PRO A 457 5.47 -2.43 13.00
CA PRO A 457 4.08 -2.08 13.32
C PRO A 457 3.13 -2.76 12.32
N SER A 458 2.21 -3.57 12.83
CA SER A 458 1.46 -4.52 12.00
C SER A 458 0.30 -3.88 11.24
N ARG A 459 -0.16 -2.69 11.68
CA ARG A 459 -1.38 -1.97 11.25
C ARG A 459 -1.25 -0.46 11.47
N GLU A 460 -2.30 0.29 11.06
CA GLU A 460 -2.49 1.73 11.33
C GLU A 460 -1.96 2.12 12.71
N ILE A 461 -1.15 3.17 12.75
CA ILE A 461 -0.56 3.70 13.99
C ILE A 461 -1.34 4.95 14.35
N TYR A 462 -1.98 4.93 15.52
CA TYR A 462 -2.87 6.02 15.95
C TYR A 462 -2.13 7.10 16.74
N SER A 463 -1.09 6.72 17.47
CA SER A 463 -0.34 7.66 18.30
C SER A 463 1.14 7.31 18.33
N VAL A 464 1.97 8.34 18.38
CA VAL A 464 3.41 8.25 18.53
C VAL A 464 3.89 9.32 19.50
N ARG A 465 4.81 8.97 20.41
CA ARG A 465 5.42 9.91 21.34
C ARG A 465 6.92 9.66 21.52
N HIS A 466 7.71 10.72 21.54
CA HIS A 466 9.11 10.67 21.97
C HIS A 466 9.20 10.52 23.49
N SER A 467 10.18 9.73 23.92
CA SER A 467 10.69 9.82 25.29
C SER A 467 11.36 11.17 25.52
N HIS A 468 11.34 11.66 26.76
CA HIS A 468 11.95 12.94 27.12
C HIS A 468 13.47 12.97 26.89
N SER A 469 14.14 11.82 26.85
CA SER A 469 15.55 11.71 26.51
C SER A 469 15.83 11.79 25.00
N GLY A 470 14.80 11.69 24.16
CA GLY A 470 14.90 11.65 22.69
C GLY A 470 15.34 10.31 22.12
N LEU A 471 15.87 9.39 22.94
CA LEU A 471 16.48 8.12 22.49
C LEU A 471 15.45 7.05 22.09
N ARG A 472 14.25 7.08 22.66
CA ARG A 472 13.17 6.12 22.39
C ARG A 472 11.93 6.82 21.83
N VAL A 473 11.19 6.11 20.97
CA VAL A 473 9.88 6.49 20.45
C VAL A 473 8.87 5.38 20.76
N VAL A 474 7.72 5.75 21.31
CA VAL A 474 6.64 4.80 21.62
C VAL A 474 5.49 5.00 20.65
N SER A 475 4.92 3.90 20.15
CA SER A 475 3.80 3.92 19.21
C SER A 475 2.65 3.03 19.68
N GLY A 476 1.42 3.53 19.53
CA GLY A 476 0.17 2.79 19.74
C GLY A 476 -0.49 2.40 18.41
N SER A 477 -0.79 1.12 18.25
CA SER A 477 -1.28 0.54 17.00
C SER A 477 -2.74 0.08 17.09
N ARG A 478 -3.40 0.00 15.92
CA ARG A 478 -4.80 -0.47 15.77
C ARG A 478 -5.03 -1.91 16.23
N ASP A 479 -3.99 -2.74 16.27
CA ASP A 479 -4.05 -4.12 16.77
C ASP A 479 -4.07 -4.21 18.31
N GLY A 480 -3.99 -3.09 19.02
CA GLY A 480 -3.93 -3.06 20.48
C GLY A 480 -2.53 -3.22 21.06
N ALA A 481 -1.50 -3.28 20.20
CA ALA A 481 -0.12 -3.37 20.65
C ALA A 481 0.51 -1.99 20.85
N VAL A 482 1.36 -1.91 21.86
CA VAL A 482 2.31 -0.80 22.05
C VAL A 482 3.71 -1.28 21.71
N HIS A 483 4.46 -0.48 20.98
CA HIS A 483 5.84 -0.77 20.59
C HIS A 483 6.76 0.38 20.99
N VAL A 484 7.99 0.06 21.39
CA VAL A 484 9.04 1.01 21.74
C VAL A 484 10.20 0.82 20.77
N TRP A 485 10.55 1.88 20.09
CA TRP A 485 11.57 1.94 19.04
C TRP A 485 12.76 2.76 19.51
N ASN A 486 13.94 2.43 19.00
CA ASN A 486 15.10 3.31 19.09
C ASN A 486 14.92 4.45 18.06
N ALA A 487 15.06 5.70 18.50
CA ALA A 487 14.84 6.87 17.65
C ALA A 487 15.93 7.06 16.58
N GLU A 488 17.15 6.58 16.83
CA GLU A 488 18.30 6.74 15.94
C GLU A 488 18.40 5.58 14.94
N THR A 489 18.20 4.35 15.40
CA THR A 489 18.35 3.15 14.56
C THR A 489 17.05 2.65 13.96
N GLY A 490 15.90 3.00 14.56
CA GLY A 490 14.59 2.48 14.19
C GLY A 490 14.31 1.04 14.59
N GLU A 491 15.23 0.42 15.33
CA GLU A 491 15.06 -0.95 15.78
C GLU A 491 14.05 -1.05 16.92
N LEU A 492 13.31 -2.16 16.96
CA LEU A 492 12.39 -2.44 18.05
C LEU A 492 13.19 -2.73 19.32
N VAL A 493 13.02 -1.89 20.35
CA VAL A 493 13.65 -2.05 21.66
C VAL A 493 12.79 -2.92 22.56
N LEU A 494 11.48 -2.69 22.58
CA LEU A 494 10.54 -3.39 23.45
C LEU A 494 9.15 -3.51 22.79
N GLY A 495 8.54 -4.69 22.85
CA GLY A 495 7.21 -4.96 22.30
C GLY A 495 7.16 -6.24 21.45
N PRO A 496 5.97 -6.64 20.94
CA PRO A 496 4.68 -5.99 21.16
C PRO A 496 4.20 -6.13 22.61
N LEU A 497 3.85 -5.00 23.24
CA LEU A 497 3.18 -5.00 24.54
C LEU A 497 1.70 -5.27 24.30
N SER A 498 1.28 -6.51 24.53
CA SER A 498 -0.09 -6.97 24.27
C SER A 498 -0.90 -7.03 25.57
N GLY A 499 -2.06 -6.39 25.57
CA GLY A 499 -3.00 -6.41 26.68
C GLY A 499 -4.32 -5.73 26.36
N HIS A 500 -4.32 -4.73 25.49
CA HIS A 500 -5.54 -4.12 24.99
C HIS A 500 -6.28 -5.03 24.00
N SER A 501 -7.61 -5.07 24.09
CA SER A 501 -8.48 -5.80 23.15
C SER A 501 -8.99 -4.92 21.99
N GLY A 502 -8.80 -3.60 22.12
CA GLY A 502 -9.08 -2.59 21.10
C GLY A 502 -7.81 -1.90 20.63
N GLY A 503 -7.91 -1.07 19.60
CA GLY A 503 -6.77 -0.28 19.12
C GLY A 503 -6.35 0.78 20.13
N VAL A 504 -5.03 0.96 20.29
CA VAL A 504 -4.45 1.97 21.20
C VAL A 504 -4.53 3.33 20.53
N LEU A 505 -5.39 4.22 21.04
CA LEU A 505 -5.64 5.55 20.48
C LEU A 505 -4.59 6.59 20.87
N SER A 506 -4.00 6.44 22.06
CA SER A 506 -3.01 7.39 22.58
C SER A 506 -1.99 6.69 23.44
N VAL A 507 -0.73 7.12 23.32
CA VAL A 507 0.37 6.70 24.18
C VAL A 507 1.06 7.93 24.73
N ASP A 508 1.67 7.80 25.91
CA ASP A 508 2.56 8.81 26.46
C ASP A 508 3.70 8.20 27.29
N CYS A 509 4.82 8.91 27.37
CA CYS A 509 5.99 8.49 28.15
C CYS A 509 6.15 9.37 29.39
N SER A 510 6.38 8.75 30.54
CA SER A 510 6.75 9.50 31.74
C SER A 510 8.02 10.35 31.51
N PRO A 511 8.14 11.54 32.13
CA PRO A 511 9.35 12.36 32.13
C PRO A 511 10.66 11.61 32.42
N SER A 512 10.67 10.69 33.39
CA SER A 512 11.82 9.84 33.72
C SER A 512 12.09 8.74 32.70
N GLY A 513 11.14 8.45 31.81
CA GLY A 513 11.20 7.35 30.86
C GLY A 513 10.95 5.97 31.48
N ARG A 514 10.56 5.89 32.76
CA ARG A 514 10.32 4.62 33.47
C ARG A 514 9.00 3.95 33.12
N TYR A 515 7.97 4.74 32.86
CA TYR A 515 6.62 4.27 32.59
C TYR A 515 6.12 4.73 31.22
N ILE A 516 5.27 3.90 30.63
CA ILE A 516 4.50 4.19 29.41
C ILE A 516 3.02 4.06 29.75
N ALA A 517 2.21 5.05 29.39
CA ALA A 517 0.76 4.97 29.52
C ALA A 517 0.14 4.74 28.14
N SER A 518 -0.90 3.92 28.07
CA SER A 518 -1.69 3.69 26.86
C SER A 518 -3.18 3.80 27.11
N ALA A 519 -3.89 4.43 26.18
CA ALA A 519 -5.34 4.58 26.14
C ALA A 519 -5.90 3.90 24.89
N SER A 520 -7.05 3.24 25.02
CA SER A 520 -7.54 2.32 23.99
C SER A 520 -9.05 2.41 23.74
N LEU A 521 -9.45 1.91 22.57
CA LEU A 521 -10.84 1.67 22.18
C LEU A 521 -11.56 0.64 23.05
N ASP A 522 -10.85 -0.11 23.90
CA ASP A 522 -11.44 -1.05 24.85
C ASP A 522 -11.93 -0.40 26.16
N CYS A 523 -12.06 0.93 26.17
CA CYS A 523 -12.47 1.75 27.31
C CYS A 523 -11.46 1.78 28.48
N ASN A 524 -10.28 1.16 28.33
CA ASN A 524 -9.32 1.01 29.41
C ASN A 524 -8.02 1.77 29.17
N LEU A 525 -7.37 2.09 30.28
CA LEU A 525 -5.99 2.57 30.33
C LEU A 525 -5.07 1.47 30.86
N ARG A 526 -3.80 1.48 30.44
CA ARG A 526 -2.74 0.62 31.01
C ARG A 526 -1.47 1.43 31.25
N ILE A 527 -0.72 1.03 32.27
CA ILE A 527 0.62 1.56 32.57
C ILE A 527 1.61 0.42 32.47
N TRP A 528 2.61 0.60 31.61
CA TRP A 528 3.65 -0.38 31.34
C TRP A 528 4.96 0.10 31.95
N ASP A 529 5.73 -0.83 32.48
CA ASP A 529 7.13 -0.59 32.80
C ASP A 529 7.95 -0.54 31.51
N ALA A 530 8.64 0.57 31.27
CA ALA A 530 9.29 0.88 30.00
C ALA A 530 10.55 0.05 29.71
N ASP A 531 11.09 -0.65 30.71
CA ASP A 531 12.27 -1.50 30.56
C ASP A 531 11.91 -2.98 30.45
N THR A 532 10.91 -3.43 31.21
CA THR A 532 10.48 -4.84 31.22
C THR A 532 9.30 -5.15 30.31
N GLY A 533 8.49 -4.14 29.96
CA GLY A 533 7.25 -4.29 29.20
C GLY A 533 6.12 -4.96 29.99
N GLN A 534 6.28 -5.14 31.29
CA GLN A 534 5.22 -5.68 32.14
C GLN A 534 4.15 -4.63 32.36
N ASP A 535 2.89 -5.06 32.34
CA ASP A 535 1.77 -4.24 32.79
C ASP A 535 1.82 -4.14 34.32
N VAL A 536 1.90 -2.90 34.84
CA VAL A 536 2.13 -2.63 36.26
C VAL A 536 0.87 -2.86 37.09
N HIS A 537 -0.29 -2.45 36.57
CA HIS A 537 -1.56 -2.45 37.32
C HIS A 537 -2.66 -3.29 36.66
N GLY A 538 -2.46 -3.73 35.41
CA GLY A 538 -3.52 -4.32 34.62
C GLY A 538 -4.42 -3.24 33.98
N PRO A 539 -5.59 -3.64 33.43
CA PRO A 539 -6.56 -2.69 32.90
C PRO A 539 -7.11 -1.80 34.02
N MET A 540 -6.97 -0.49 33.86
CA MET A 540 -7.49 0.50 34.79
C MET A 540 -8.92 0.88 34.35
N ASP A 541 -9.90 0.19 34.92
CA ASP A 541 -11.32 0.29 34.55
C ASP A 541 -12.00 1.46 35.27
N CYS A 542 -12.42 2.49 34.53
CA CYS A 542 -13.25 3.56 35.10
C CYS A 542 -14.05 4.38 34.07
N HIS A 543 -13.61 4.42 32.82
CA HIS A 543 -14.36 5.03 31.73
C HIS A 543 -15.40 4.05 31.16
N ASP A 544 -16.58 4.57 30.81
CA ASP A 544 -17.68 3.75 30.27
C ASP A 544 -17.60 3.57 28.75
N ASP A 545 -16.86 4.47 28.08
CA ASP A 545 -16.69 4.54 26.62
C ASP A 545 -15.19 4.66 26.25
N PRO A 546 -14.80 4.53 24.96
CA PRO A 546 -13.41 4.58 24.52
C PRO A 546 -12.58 5.73 25.10
N VAL A 547 -11.32 5.45 25.45
CA VAL A 547 -10.40 6.47 25.98
C VAL A 547 -9.53 6.99 24.85
N ASN A 548 -9.76 8.25 24.47
CA ASN A 548 -9.16 8.84 23.28
C ASN A 548 -7.73 9.35 23.50
N CYS A 549 -7.42 9.85 24.70
CA CYS A 549 -6.15 10.48 24.99
C CYS A 549 -5.68 10.23 26.43
N VAL A 550 -4.36 10.13 26.61
CA VAL A 550 -3.69 10.04 27.92
C VAL A 550 -2.42 10.89 27.94
N ARG A 551 -2.13 11.54 29.07
CA ARG A 551 -0.89 12.29 29.31
C ARG A 551 -0.39 12.12 30.74
N PHE A 552 0.94 12.09 30.92
CA PHE A 552 1.58 12.18 32.23
C PHE A 552 1.67 13.61 32.73
N SER A 553 1.55 13.80 34.04
CA SER A 553 1.91 15.06 34.67
C SER A 553 3.44 15.24 34.67
N PRO A 554 3.94 16.50 34.62
CA PRO A 554 5.38 16.78 34.69
C PRO A 554 6.08 16.23 35.94
N ASP A 555 5.33 16.03 37.03
CA ASP A 555 5.80 15.48 38.30
C ASP A 555 5.74 13.93 38.40
N GLU A 556 5.26 13.25 37.35
CA GLU A 556 5.09 11.78 37.25
C GLU A 556 4.14 11.15 38.27
N SER A 557 3.48 11.95 39.11
CA SER A 557 2.60 11.42 40.15
C SER A 557 1.25 10.97 39.58
N THR A 558 0.80 11.60 38.49
CA THR A 558 -0.54 11.42 37.95
C THR A 558 -0.56 11.30 36.44
N ILE A 559 -1.61 10.66 35.91
CA ILE A 559 -1.98 10.73 34.50
C ILE A 559 -3.37 11.37 34.37
N VAL A 560 -3.60 12.03 33.23
CA VAL A 560 -4.92 12.52 32.84
C VAL A 560 -5.41 11.78 31.61
N SER A 561 -6.69 11.44 31.59
CA SER A 561 -7.36 10.81 30.45
C SER A 561 -8.58 11.57 30.00
N GLY A 562 -8.85 11.54 28.69
CA GLY A 562 -10.09 12.04 28.09
C GLY A 562 -10.77 10.94 27.28
N SER A 563 -12.10 10.84 27.40
CA SER A 563 -12.91 9.74 26.84
C SER A 563 -14.13 10.24 26.06
N ASP A 564 -14.66 9.34 25.23
CA ASP A 564 -15.96 9.47 24.56
C ASP A 564 -17.14 9.54 25.56
N ASP A 565 -16.95 9.14 26.82
CA ASP A 565 -17.98 9.28 27.88
C ASP A 565 -18.21 10.74 28.32
N GLY A 566 -17.43 11.66 27.76
CA GLY A 566 -17.46 13.10 28.05
C GLY A 566 -16.74 13.50 29.33
N THR A 567 -16.00 12.60 29.96
CA THR A 567 -15.28 12.85 31.21
C THR A 567 -13.78 13.05 30.98
N VAL A 568 -13.19 13.88 31.84
CA VAL A 568 -11.73 13.96 32.02
C VAL A 568 -11.41 13.48 33.43
N ARG A 569 -10.50 12.51 33.55
CA ARG A 569 -10.17 11.85 34.83
C ARG A 569 -8.69 11.92 35.14
N LEU A 570 -8.38 11.99 36.43
CA LEU A 570 -7.01 11.93 36.97
C LEU A 570 -6.79 10.60 37.68
N TRP A 571 -5.61 10.02 37.48
CA TRP A 571 -5.24 8.73 38.05
C TRP A 571 -3.88 8.82 38.71
N ASP A 572 -3.69 8.05 39.76
CA ASP A 572 -2.41 7.93 40.46
C ASP A 572 -1.54 6.87 39.78
N VAL A 573 -0.31 7.25 39.41
CA VAL A 573 0.60 6.36 38.67
C VAL A 573 1.07 5.17 39.51
N LYS A 574 1.18 5.34 40.83
CA LYS A 574 1.72 4.31 41.74
C LYS A 574 0.71 3.22 42.09
N THR A 575 -0.57 3.56 42.11
CA THR A 575 -1.66 2.67 42.51
C THR A 575 -2.53 2.24 41.34
N GLY A 576 -2.55 3.00 40.24
CA GLY A 576 -3.44 2.77 39.11
C GLY A 576 -4.89 3.14 39.39
N GLU A 577 -5.18 3.76 40.54
CA GLU A 577 -6.54 4.11 40.94
C GLU A 577 -6.96 5.47 40.34
N CYS A 578 -8.23 5.55 39.93
CA CYS A 578 -8.85 6.80 39.52
C CYS A 578 -9.03 7.70 40.76
N MET A 579 -8.25 8.78 40.82
CA MET A 579 -8.26 9.71 41.95
C MET A 579 -9.51 10.58 41.94
N MET A 580 -9.82 11.19 40.79
CA MET A 580 -10.95 12.09 40.64
C MET A 580 -11.39 12.27 39.19
N GLN A 581 -12.68 12.53 39.01
CA GLN A 581 -13.24 13.06 37.77
C GLN A 581 -13.14 14.58 37.83
N LEU A 582 -12.33 15.20 36.94
CA LEU A 582 -12.15 16.66 36.90
C LEU A 582 -13.45 17.35 36.49
N PHE A 583 -14.06 16.88 35.41
CA PHE A 583 -15.38 17.32 34.99
C PHE A 583 -16.07 16.29 34.08
N ARG A 584 -17.37 16.50 33.85
CA ARG A 584 -18.18 15.80 32.85
C ARG A 584 -18.84 16.83 31.94
N SER A 585 -18.66 16.65 30.64
CA SER A 585 -19.33 17.40 29.58
C SER A 585 -20.31 16.49 28.84
N ASP A 586 -21.28 17.08 28.14
CA ASP A 586 -22.22 16.35 27.29
C ASP A 586 -21.60 15.96 25.92
N SER A 587 -20.34 16.33 25.70
CA SER A 587 -19.61 16.11 24.45
C SER A 587 -18.33 15.30 24.69
N ARG A 588 -17.94 14.52 23.68
CA ARG A 588 -16.78 13.62 23.71
C ARG A 588 -15.47 14.41 23.82
N VAL A 589 -14.53 13.92 24.63
CA VAL A 589 -13.22 14.55 24.79
C VAL A 589 -12.19 13.79 23.96
N TRP A 590 -11.58 14.48 22.98
CA TRP A 590 -10.64 13.87 22.05
C TRP A 590 -9.18 14.03 22.46
N SER A 591 -8.82 15.16 23.09
CA SER A 591 -7.44 15.44 23.49
C SER A 591 -7.38 16.15 24.82
N VAL A 592 -6.35 15.81 25.59
CA VAL A 592 -6.02 16.44 26.87
C VAL A 592 -4.53 16.76 26.92
N GLY A 593 -4.15 17.77 27.70
CA GLY A 593 -2.76 18.19 27.90
C GLY A 593 -2.55 18.80 29.28
N PHE A 594 -1.37 18.60 29.85
CA PHE A 594 -0.97 19.27 31.10
C PHE A 594 -0.25 20.59 30.81
N SER A 595 -0.45 21.57 31.68
CA SER A 595 0.43 22.73 31.74
C SER A 595 1.83 22.32 32.24
N PRO A 596 2.90 23.05 31.86
CA PRO A 596 4.26 22.74 32.28
C PRO A 596 4.47 22.76 33.81
N ASP A 597 3.67 23.53 34.55
CA ASP A 597 3.68 23.59 36.02
C ASP A 597 2.84 22.46 36.68
N GLY A 598 2.15 21.65 35.88
CA GLY A 598 1.31 20.55 36.31
C GLY A 598 0.05 20.95 37.09
N GLN A 599 -0.32 22.24 37.12
CA GLN A 599 -1.49 22.74 37.86
C GLN A 599 -2.77 22.78 37.03
N HIS A 600 -2.66 22.87 35.71
CA HIS A 600 -3.79 23.03 34.80
C HIS A 600 -3.84 21.91 33.76
N VAL A 601 -5.07 21.58 33.35
CA VAL A 601 -5.36 20.61 32.30
C VAL A 601 -6.15 21.31 31.20
N VAL A 602 -5.69 21.21 29.97
CA VAL A 602 -6.43 21.64 28.78
C VAL A 602 -7.14 20.45 28.16
N SER A 603 -8.38 20.64 27.72
CA SER A 603 -9.17 19.62 27.02
C SER A 603 -9.79 20.18 25.74
N GLY A 604 -9.71 19.40 24.66
CA GLY A 604 -10.38 19.66 23.37
C GLY A 604 -11.54 18.68 23.16
N SER A 605 -12.70 19.23 22.85
CA SER A 605 -13.96 18.47 22.80
C SER A 605 -14.56 18.40 21.40
N HIS A 606 -15.50 17.47 21.20
CA HIS A 606 -16.23 17.27 19.94
C HIS A 606 -17.19 18.41 19.61
N ASP A 607 -17.57 19.23 20.60
CA ASP A 607 -18.40 20.43 20.40
C ASP A 607 -17.62 21.65 19.91
N GLY A 608 -16.32 21.49 19.61
CA GLY A 608 -15.45 22.59 19.17
C GLY A 608 -15.00 23.51 20.31
N THR A 609 -15.17 23.11 21.58
CA THR A 609 -14.73 23.92 22.73
C THR A 609 -13.39 23.48 23.32
N ILE A 610 -12.60 24.48 23.71
CA ILE A 610 -11.39 24.31 24.53
C ILE A 610 -11.72 24.74 25.96
N ARG A 611 -11.31 23.92 26.94
CA ARG A 611 -11.42 24.25 28.37
C ARG A 611 -10.07 24.06 29.06
N VAL A 612 -9.74 24.97 29.96
CA VAL A 612 -8.61 24.85 30.88
C VAL A 612 -9.16 24.71 32.29
N THR A 613 -8.78 23.64 32.98
CA THR A 613 -9.32 23.25 34.29
C THR A 613 -8.20 23.20 35.32
N ASP A 614 -8.46 23.62 36.55
CA ASP A 614 -7.55 23.44 37.68
C ASP A 614 -7.50 21.95 38.09
N ARG A 615 -6.29 21.38 38.15
CA ARG A 615 -6.06 19.96 38.49
C ARG A 615 -6.57 19.60 39.90
N ARG A 616 -6.47 20.53 40.85
CA ARG A 616 -6.76 20.27 42.27
C ARG A 616 -8.23 20.48 42.59
N THR A 617 -8.87 21.49 42.02
CA THR A 617 -10.28 21.80 42.32
C THR A 617 -11.26 21.23 41.29
N GLY A 618 -10.82 20.99 40.06
CA GLY A 618 -11.70 20.62 38.95
C GLY A 618 -12.49 21.80 38.38
N ASP A 619 -12.21 23.03 38.83
CA ASP A 619 -12.90 24.23 38.33
C ASP A 619 -12.32 24.66 36.98
N THR A 620 -13.20 25.07 36.06
CA THR A 620 -12.79 25.68 34.79
C THR A 620 -12.16 27.05 35.05
N VAL A 621 -10.86 27.18 34.78
CA VAL A 621 -10.09 28.42 34.90
C VAL A 621 -10.27 29.29 33.66
N VAL A 622 -10.28 28.68 32.47
CA VAL A 622 -10.48 29.36 31.19
C VAL A 622 -11.40 28.55 30.29
N GLY A 623 -12.39 29.22 29.69
CA GLY A 623 -13.34 28.63 28.75
C GLY A 623 -14.73 28.35 29.33
N PRO A 624 -15.65 27.77 28.53
CA PRO A 624 -15.42 27.21 27.19
C PRO A 624 -15.06 28.27 26.15
N VAL A 625 -13.88 28.10 25.54
CA VAL A 625 -13.41 28.96 24.45
C VAL A 625 -14.03 28.47 23.15
N HIS A 626 -14.72 29.36 22.46
CA HIS A 626 -15.33 29.11 21.16
C HIS A 626 -14.53 29.82 20.07
N GLY A 627 -14.20 29.09 19.00
CA GLY A 627 -13.65 29.71 17.79
C GLY A 627 -13.34 28.73 16.67
N HIS A 628 -13.17 27.44 16.97
CA HIS A 628 -13.29 26.39 15.96
C HIS A 628 -14.76 26.15 15.61
N SER A 629 -15.04 25.87 14.33
CA SER A 629 -16.41 25.59 13.86
C SER A 629 -16.77 24.10 13.89
N ASP A 630 -15.81 23.23 14.22
CA ASP A 630 -15.96 21.78 14.21
C ASP A 630 -15.12 21.13 15.33
N VAL A 631 -15.13 19.79 15.40
CA VAL A 631 -14.43 18.97 16.41
C VAL A 631 -12.97 19.41 16.60
N ILE A 632 -12.52 19.51 17.85
CA ILE A 632 -11.09 19.67 18.15
C ILE A 632 -10.48 18.29 18.38
N ARG A 633 -9.56 17.87 17.53
CA ARG A 633 -8.91 16.56 17.62
C ARG A 633 -7.67 16.56 18.51
N SER A 634 -6.96 17.68 18.58
CA SER A 634 -5.70 17.78 19.33
C SER A 634 -5.56 19.15 19.96
N VAL A 635 -5.06 19.17 21.19
CA VAL A 635 -4.76 20.38 21.96
C VAL A 635 -3.54 20.17 22.84
N GLU A 636 -2.65 21.16 22.92
CA GLU A 636 -1.42 21.10 23.70
C GLU A 636 -1.02 22.48 24.25
N PHE A 637 -0.38 22.53 25.42
CA PHE A 637 0.19 23.75 25.98
C PHE A 637 1.55 24.05 25.37
N SER A 638 1.91 25.34 25.31
CA SER A 638 3.28 25.75 25.02
C SER A 638 4.22 25.34 26.17
N PRO A 639 5.52 25.16 25.91
CA PRO A 639 6.51 24.90 26.97
C PRO A 639 6.57 26.00 28.04
N SER A 640 6.16 27.23 27.69
CA SER A 640 6.03 28.35 28.63
C SER A 640 4.73 28.34 29.45
N GLY A 641 3.74 27.55 29.06
CA GLY A 641 2.40 27.50 29.66
C GLY A 641 1.51 28.71 29.34
N MET A 642 2.01 29.68 28.57
CA MET A 642 1.29 30.92 28.26
C MET A 642 0.35 30.80 27.06
N GLN A 643 0.58 29.82 26.19
CA GLN A 643 -0.20 29.62 24.97
C GLN A 643 -0.72 28.19 24.87
N ILE A 644 -1.79 28.01 24.10
CA ILE A 644 -2.38 26.72 23.76
C ILE A 644 -2.46 26.64 22.23
N VAL A 645 -2.14 25.48 21.66
CA VAL A 645 -2.37 25.19 20.23
C VAL A 645 -3.50 24.18 20.09
N SER A 646 -4.35 24.35 19.09
CA SER A 646 -5.41 23.41 18.75
C SER A 646 -5.47 23.11 17.25
N GLY A 647 -5.82 21.86 16.92
CA GLY A 647 -6.11 21.40 15.56
C GLY A 647 -7.52 20.80 15.48
N SER A 648 -8.25 21.12 14.41
CA SER A 648 -9.68 20.82 14.26
C SER A 648 -10.06 20.23 12.89
N ASP A 649 -11.25 19.64 12.84
CA ASP A 649 -11.94 19.20 11.62
C ASP A 649 -12.35 20.38 10.71
N ASP A 650 -12.33 21.61 11.25
CA ASP A 650 -12.46 22.83 10.44
C ASP A 650 -11.23 23.13 9.56
N LYS A 651 -10.23 22.23 9.59
CA LYS A 651 -8.97 22.27 8.82
C LYS A 651 -7.99 23.34 9.26
N SER A 652 -8.28 24.04 10.36
CA SER A 652 -7.43 25.12 10.89
C SER A 652 -6.56 24.66 12.06
N VAL A 653 -5.41 25.32 12.19
CA VAL A 653 -4.56 25.29 13.39
C VAL A 653 -4.61 26.67 14.02
N ARG A 654 -4.90 26.73 15.32
CA ARG A 654 -5.07 28.00 16.04
C ARG A 654 -4.27 28.02 17.32
N VAL A 655 -3.80 29.21 17.69
CA VAL A 655 -3.06 29.49 18.93
C VAL A 655 -3.90 30.43 19.80
N TRP A 656 -3.99 30.10 21.08
CA TRP A 656 -4.78 30.80 22.08
C TRP A 656 -3.91 31.24 23.24
N ASP A 657 -4.29 32.33 23.89
CA ASP A 657 -3.71 32.73 25.15
C ASP A 657 -4.30 31.86 26.27
N ALA A 658 -3.41 31.21 27.03
CA ALA A 658 -3.80 30.21 28.02
C ALA A 658 -4.49 30.81 29.26
N GLN A 659 -4.34 32.12 29.51
CA GLN A 659 -4.88 32.80 30.69
C GLN A 659 -6.24 33.45 30.41
N THR A 660 -6.42 33.96 29.20
CA THR A 660 -7.61 34.71 28.80
C THR A 660 -8.54 33.92 27.88
N GLY A 661 -8.03 32.90 27.21
CA GLY A 661 -8.76 32.14 26.19
C GLY A 661 -8.97 32.91 24.89
N GLN A 662 -8.29 34.03 24.69
CA GLN A 662 -8.38 34.79 23.45
C GLN A 662 -7.54 34.13 22.34
N GLN A 663 -8.05 34.16 21.12
CA GLN A 663 -7.30 33.71 19.95
C GLN A 663 -6.17 34.69 19.63
N VAL A 664 -4.94 34.18 19.52
CA VAL A 664 -3.72 34.97 19.26
C VAL A 664 -3.32 34.89 17.79
N VAL A 665 -3.26 33.67 17.24
CA VAL A 665 -2.85 33.42 15.85
C VAL A 665 -3.73 32.34 15.24
N VAL A 666 -4.07 32.52 13.96
CA VAL A 666 -4.62 31.45 13.11
C VAL A 666 -3.57 31.16 12.05
N CYS A 667 -3.15 29.91 11.95
CA CYS A 667 -2.18 29.53 10.93
C CYS A 667 -2.85 29.57 9.55
N ASP A 668 -2.29 30.41 8.68
CA ASP A 668 -2.65 30.60 7.26
C ASP A 668 -4.11 31.00 6.97
N GLU A 669 -4.51 32.20 7.42
CA GLU A 669 -5.84 32.78 7.17
C GLU A 669 -6.18 33.01 5.68
N ASP A 670 -5.18 33.07 4.79
CA ASP A 670 -5.32 33.44 3.37
C ASP A 670 -5.55 32.24 2.42
N GLY A 671 -6.00 31.09 2.97
CA GLY A 671 -6.47 29.94 2.19
C GLY A 671 -5.43 28.83 1.94
N GLY A 672 -4.33 28.82 2.71
CA GLY A 672 -3.27 27.81 2.65
C GLY A 672 -3.21 26.85 3.84
N SER A 673 -4.28 26.67 4.61
CA SER A 673 -4.34 25.66 5.69
C SER A 673 -4.27 24.22 5.15
N HIS A 674 -4.54 23.22 5.99
CA HIS A 674 -4.66 21.84 5.52
C HIS A 674 -5.87 21.66 4.59
N ASP A 675 -5.77 20.73 3.65
CA ASP A 675 -6.86 20.43 2.70
C ASP A 675 -7.98 19.57 3.33
N ASP A 676 -7.67 18.94 4.49
CA ASP A 676 -8.54 18.04 5.24
C ASP A 676 -8.28 18.16 6.77
N TYR A 677 -8.98 17.37 7.59
CA TYR A 677 -9.00 17.44 9.05
C TYR A 677 -7.62 17.41 9.70
N VAL A 678 -7.38 18.31 10.65
CA VAL A 678 -6.13 18.35 11.43
C VAL A 678 -6.27 17.43 12.62
N THR A 679 -5.48 16.35 12.64
CA THR A 679 -5.59 15.28 13.65
C THR A 679 -4.71 15.49 14.86
N SER A 680 -3.56 16.14 14.68
CA SER A 680 -2.56 16.28 15.72
C SER A 680 -1.79 17.57 15.54
N VAL A 681 -1.52 18.23 16.66
CA VAL A 681 -0.68 19.42 16.75
C VAL A 681 0.30 19.27 17.90
N GLY A 682 1.45 19.94 17.84
CA GLY A 682 2.42 19.98 18.93
C GLY A 682 3.31 21.21 18.85
N PHE A 683 3.81 21.66 19.99
CA PHE A 683 4.80 22.74 20.05
C PHE A 683 6.22 22.17 19.96
N SER A 684 7.13 22.95 19.38
CA SER A 684 8.56 22.69 19.56
C SER A 684 8.96 22.95 21.03
N PRO A 685 9.93 22.21 21.58
CA PRO A 685 10.45 22.43 22.93
C PRO A 685 10.92 23.86 23.22
N ASN A 686 11.39 24.59 22.19
CA ASN A 686 11.77 26.00 22.30
C ASN A 686 10.59 26.98 22.24
N GLY A 687 9.37 26.52 21.95
CA GLY A 687 8.14 27.31 21.86
C GLY A 687 8.02 28.22 20.63
N LEU A 688 8.93 28.10 19.66
CA LEU A 688 8.96 28.98 18.48
C LEU A 688 8.15 28.44 17.29
N TYR A 689 7.97 27.12 17.22
CA TYR A 689 7.37 26.44 16.08
C TYR A 689 6.21 25.53 16.49
N ILE A 690 5.27 25.34 15.58
CA ILE A 690 4.16 24.38 15.70
C ILE A 690 4.29 23.36 14.58
N VAL A 691 4.03 22.09 14.89
CA VAL A 691 3.85 21.04 13.89
C VAL A 691 2.38 20.64 13.84
N SER A 692 1.87 20.37 12.64
CA SER A 692 0.54 19.79 12.43
C SER A 692 0.59 18.60 11.48
N GLY A 693 -0.26 17.61 11.75
CA GLY A 693 -0.55 16.47 10.87
C GLY A 693 -2.03 16.43 10.52
N SER A 694 -2.34 16.00 9.29
CA SER A 694 -3.70 16.01 8.75
C SER A 694 -4.07 14.75 7.97
N TRP A 695 -5.37 14.57 7.73
CA TRP A 695 -5.92 13.60 6.79
C TRP A 695 -5.55 13.89 5.33
N ASP A 696 -5.03 15.09 5.02
CA ASP A 696 -4.50 15.43 3.70
C ASP A 696 -3.15 14.76 3.37
N GLU A 697 -2.70 13.83 4.23
CA GLU A 697 -1.47 13.05 4.11
C GLU A 697 -0.18 13.88 4.30
N THR A 698 -0.32 15.12 4.79
CA THR A 698 0.81 16.05 4.96
C THR A 698 1.14 16.34 6.42
N VAL A 699 2.42 16.64 6.64
CA VAL A 699 2.91 17.27 7.86
C VAL A 699 3.39 18.68 7.52
N ARG A 700 3.06 19.67 8.35
CA ARG A 700 3.43 21.07 8.16
C ARG A 700 4.01 21.66 9.43
N VAL A 701 4.93 22.61 9.26
CA VAL A 701 5.57 23.36 10.35
C VAL A 701 5.26 24.84 10.19
N TRP A 702 4.84 25.47 11.28
CA TRP A 702 4.39 26.86 11.33
C TRP A 702 5.22 27.66 12.31
N ASP A 703 5.38 28.94 12.02
CA ASP A 703 5.89 29.91 12.98
C ASP A 703 4.78 30.32 13.97
N VAL A 704 5.07 30.25 15.27
CA VAL A 704 4.08 30.54 16.33
C VAL A 704 3.61 31.99 16.33
N HIS A 705 4.49 32.94 15.98
CA HIS A 705 4.22 34.37 16.11
C HIS A 705 3.47 34.93 14.90
N THR A 706 3.83 34.46 13.71
CA THR A 706 3.29 34.96 12.44
C THR A 706 2.20 34.08 11.86
N GLY A 707 2.09 32.82 12.31
CA GLY A 707 1.14 31.84 11.75
C GLY A 707 1.47 31.40 10.33
N LYS A 708 2.66 31.73 9.80
CA LYS A 708 3.07 31.37 8.44
C LYS A 708 3.71 29.99 8.40
N MET A 709 3.47 29.26 7.31
CA MET A 709 4.12 27.97 7.06
C MET A 709 5.61 28.17 6.78
N LEU A 710 6.46 27.52 7.56
CA LEU A 710 7.92 27.54 7.44
C LEU A 710 8.44 26.36 6.62
N LEU A 711 7.86 25.17 6.84
CA LEU A 711 8.26 23.95 6.17
C LEU A 711 7.02 23.09 5.87
N GLY A 712 6.98 22.54 4.67
CA GLY A 712 5.89 21.69 4.19
C GLY A 712 5.17 22.28 2.97
N PRO A 713 4.18 21.55 2.43
CA PRO A 713 3.66 20.26 2.91
C PRO A 713 4.66 19.12 2.74
N LEU A 714 5.02 18.44 3.84
CA LEU A 714 5.86 17.24 3.82
C LEU A 714 4.99 16.05 3.39
N ARG A 715 5.19 15.58 2.15
CA ARG A 715 4.35 14.57 1.48
C ARG A 715 5.12 13.27 1.29
N ARG A 716 4.79 12.22 2.05
CA ARG A 716 5.24 10.81 1.83
C ARG A 716 4.37 9.77 2.51
N HIS A 717 3.55 10.17 3.48
CA HIS A 717 2.54 9.27 3.98
C HIS A 717 1.54 8.97 2.86
N THR A 718 1.15 7.71 2.72
CA THR A 718 0.17 7.27 1.71
C THR A 718 -1.21 7.06 2.34
N GLY A 719 -1.45 7.73 3.46
CA GLY A 719 -2.66 7.65 4.24
C GLY A 719 -2.63 8.69 5.35
N TRP A 720 -3.74 8.79 6.08
CA TRP A 720 -3.94 9.87 7.06
C TRP A 720 -2.86 9.91 8.13
N VAL A 721 -2.27 11.09 8.32
CA VAL A 721 -1.38 11.35 9.46
C VAL A 721 -2.23 11.40 10.70
N ARG A 722 -1.86 10.61 11.72
CA ARG A 722 -2.65 10.44 12.95
C ARG A 722 -2.07 11.19 14.13
N CYS A 723 -0.74 11.23 14.23
CA CYS A 723 -0.06 11.92 15.30
C CYS A 723 1.28 12.47 14.82
N VAL A 724 1.67 13.63 15.36
CA VAL A 724 2.94 14.31 15.11
C VAL A 724 3.52 14.84 16.42
N GLN A 725 4.86 14.87 16.53
CA GLN A 725 5.55 15.48 17.66
C GLN A 725 6.97 15.91 17.27
N PHE A 726 7.47 16.99 17.88
CA PHE A 726 8.89 17.33 17.82
C PHE A 726 9.73 16.41 18.70
N SER A 727 10.97 16.18 18.30
CA SER A 727 12.00 15.64 19.18
C SER A 727 12.35 16.64 20.29
N PRO A 728 12.81 16.17 21.47
CA PRO A 728 13.15 17.06 22.59
C PRO A 728 14.24 18.10 22.29
N ASP A 729 15.13 17.82 21.32
CA ASP A 729 16.17 18.73 20.84
C ASP A 729 15.70 19.66 19.71
N SER A 730 14.44 19.55 19.27
CA SER A 730 13.85 20.30 18.15
C SER A 730 14.53 20.10 16.78
N SER A 731 15.41 19.11 16.61
CA SER A 731 16.06 18.84 15.32
C SER A 731 15.20 17.99 14.38
N HIS A 732 14.32 17.15 14.92
CA HIS A 732 13.49 16.23 14.16
C HIS A 732 12.00 16.35 14.52
N ILE A 733 11.16 15.90 13.60
CA ILE A 733 9.73 15.67 13.82
C ILE A 733 9.46 14.19 13.59
N VAL A 734 8.69 13.57 14.47
CA VAL A 734 8.14 12.23 14.25
C VAL A 734 6.67 12.31 13.89
N SER A 735 6.28 11.58 12.84
CA SER A 735 4.89 11.42 12.44
C SER A 735 4.52 9.96 12.30
N CYS A 736 3.28 9.62 12.64
CA CYS A 736 2.70 8.29 12.39
C CYS A 736 1.43 8.39 11.53
N SER A 737 1.18 7.34 10.75
CA SER A 737 0.07 7.34 9.79
C SER A 737 -0.71 6.03 9.79
N SER A 738 -1.90 6.12 9.20
CA SER A 738 -2.76 4.98 8.85
C SER A 738 -2.11 4.06 7.79
N ASP A 739 -1.07 4.53 7.09
CA ASP A 739 -0.25 3.68 6.20
C ASP A 739 0.62 2.65 6.94
N GLY A 740 0.65 2.68 8.29
CA GLY A 740 1.43 1.76 9.11
C GLY A 740 2.92 2.13 9.20
N THR A 741 3.28 3.38 8.90
CA THR A 741 4.65 3.89 9.01
C THR A 741 4.81 4.94 10.09
N ILE A 742 6.03 5.01 10.64
CA ILE A 742 6.52 6.13 11.46
C ILE A 742 7.67 6.77 10.68
N ARG A 743 7.62 8.08 10.46
CA ARG A 743 8.63 8.84 9.70
C ARG A 743 9.30 9.88 10.59
N PHE A 744 10.60 10.08 10.38
CA PHE A 744 11.44 11.06 11.09
C PHE A 744 11.89 12.14 10.10
N TRP A 745 11.44 13.37 10.30
CA TRP A 745 11.72 14.50 9.41
C TRP A 745 12.79 15.40 10.03
N ASP A 746 13.88 15.63 9.31
CA ASP A 746 14.87 16.63 9.68
C ASP A 746 14.31 18.04 9.46
N VAL A 747 14.33 18.83 10.54
CA VAL A 747 13.93 20.23 10.54
C VAL A 747 15.06 21.17 10.94
N SER A 748 16.29 20.67 11.07
CA SER A 748 17.50 21.45 11.40
C SER A 748 17.74 22.62 10.42
N SER A 749 17.40 22.43 9.15
CA SER A 749 17.48 23.48 8.11
C SER A 749 16.57 24.68 8.37
N CYS A 750 15.51 24.52 9.17
CA CYS A 750 14.61 25.60 9.56
C CYS A 750 15.25 26.52 10.62
N ALA A 751 16.03 25.96 11.56
CA ALA A 751 16.78 26.73 12.56
C ALA A 751 17.88 27.61 11.92
N MET A 752 18.47 27.15 10.80
CA MET A 752 19.49 27.89 10.05
C MET A 752 18.92 29.11 9.29
N LYS A 753 17.71 29.00 8.71
CA LYS A 753 17.11 30.09 7.92
C LYS A 753 16.81 31.35 8.75
N SER A 754 16.45 31.17 10.03
CA SER A 754 16.24 32.28 10.97
C SER A 754 17.54 32.97 11.37
N GLN A 755 18.63 32.23 11.60
CA GLN A 755 19.93 32.83 11.95
C GLN A 755 20.51 33.67 10.81
N THR A 756 20.37 33.23 9.55
CA THR A 756 20.83 34.03 8.40
C THR A 756 20.02 35.31 8.16
N GLN A 757 18.76 35.40 8.59
CA GLN A 757 18.00 36.66 8.50
C GLN A 757 18.38 37.66 9.60
N GLU A 758 18.83 37.19 10.77
CA GLU A 758 19.36 38.06 11.83
C GLU A 758 20.83 38.47 11.57
N GLU A 759 21.66 37.60 10.98
CA GLU A 759 23.05 37.93 10.65
C GLU A 759 23.19 38.77 9.37
N MET A 760 22.29 38.64 8.37
CA MET A 760 22.28 39.55 7.22
C MET A 760 21.80 40.97 7.55
N ALA A 761 21.29 41.20 8.77
CA ALA A 761 21.05 42.54 9.29
C ALA A 761 22.31 43.19 9.90
N GLY A 762 23.46 42.48 9.96
CA GLY A 762 24.70 43.03 10.49
C GLY A 762 25.97 42.25 10.11
N GLY A 763 26.52 42.48 8.91
CA GLY A 763 27.91 42.11 8.62
C GLY A 763 28.24 41.87 7.15
N GLU A 764 29.18 42.64 6.61
CA GLU A 764 29.66 42.52 5.23
C GLU A 764 30.57 41.31 5.00
N GLY A 765 30.27 40.56 3.94
CA GLY A 765 31.20 40.06 2.93
C GLY A 765 32.25 39.03 3.34
N HIS A 766 31.93 37.72 3.23
CA HIS A 766 32.92 36.66 3.02
C HIS A 766 32.58 35.82 1.78
N THR A 767 33.57 35.67 0.91
CA THR A 767 33.53 34.93 -0.37
C THR A 767 33.51 33.42 -0.13
N ALA A 768 32.49 32.74 -0.66
CA ALA A 768 32.37 31.28 -0.61
C ALA A 768 33.37 30.58 -1.55
N ASP A 769 34.03 29.54 -1.04
CA ASP A 769 34.98 28.68 -1.73
C ASP A 769 34.25 27.62 -2.59
N PRO A 770 34.54 27.48 -3.91
CA PRO A 770 33.82 26.57 -4.82
C PRO A 770 34.11 25.08 -4.61
N SER A 771 34.88 24.70 -3.58
CA SER A 771 35.21 23.30 -3.27
C SER A 771 34.12 22.57 -2.47
N GLN A 772 33.12 23.29 -1.92
CA GLN A 772 32.00 22.72 -1.15
C GLN A 772 30.76 22.36 -1.99
N ASP A 773 30.72 22.73 -3.28
CA ASP A 773 29.55 22.49 -4.13
C ASP A 773 29.36 21.02 -4.53
N HIS A 774 30.40 20.19 -4.48
CA HIS A 774 30.29 18.76 -4.77
C HIS A 774 29.64 17.94 -3.63
N ILE A 775 29.60 18.46 -2.40
CA ILE A 775 28.98 17.80 -1.24
C ILE A 775 27.52 18.23 -1.08
N LYS A 776 27.13 19.43 -1.56
CA LYS A 776 25.73 19.91 -1.53
C LYS A 776 24.81 19.28 -2.58
N MET A 777 25.35 18.61 -3.60
CA MET A 777 24.51 18.03 -4.68
C MET A 777 23.71 16.79 -4.27
N LEU A 778 24.04 16.12 -3.15
CA LEU A 778 23.41 14.84 -2.76
C LEU A 778 22.33 14.94 -1.68
N ASP A 779 22.17 16.08 -1.01
CA ASP A 779 21.21 16.24 0.12
C ASP A 779 19.77 16.54 -0.31
N SER A 780 19.49 16.69 -1.60
CA SER A 780 18.13 16.95 -2.11
C SER A 780 17.83 16.16 -3.38
N TRP A 781 17.43 14.91 -3.19
CA TRP A 781 16.84 14.09 -4.24
C TRP A 781 15.38 13.78 -3.91
N THR A 782 14.55 13.62 -4.93
CA THR A 782 13.14 13.25 -4.80
C THR A 782 12.88 11.96 -5.56
N LEU A 783 11.82 11.24 -5.19
CA LEU A 783 11.39 10.03 -5.87
C LEU A 783 10.20 10.37 -6.78
N ASP A 784 10.34 10.17 -8.08
CA ASP A 784 9.22 10.35 -9.02
C ASP A 784 8.23 9.17 -9.00
N ASP A 785 7.08 9.34 -9.64
CA ASP A 785 6.02 8.31 -9.74
C ASP A 785 6.48 7.04 -10.49
N ASP A 786 7.51 7.14 -11.32
CA ASP A 786 8.11 6.03 -12.07
C ASP A 786 9.15 5.26 -11.21
N GLY A 787 9.43 5.74 -9.98
CA GLY A 787 10.37 5.14 -9.03
C GLY A 787 11.83 5.58 -9.21
N TRP A 788 12.10 6.67 -9.92
CA TRP A 788 13.44 7.24 -10.06
C TRP A 788 13.75 8.21 -8.93
N ALA A 789 14.90 8.00 -8.29
CA ALA A 789 15.56 9.03 -7.51
C ALA A 789 16.15 10.07 -8.48
N ILE A 790 15.63 11.29 -8.44
CA ILE A 790 16.07 12.42 -9.25
C ILE A 790 16.69 13.49 -8.34
N ASP A 791 17.80 14.08 -8.78
CA ASP A 791 18.42 15.22 -8.08
C ASP A 791 17.73 16.56 -8.44
N SER A 792 18.23 17.65 -7.85
CA SER A 792 17.75 19.02 -8.11
C SER A 792 17.92 19.48 -9.56
N GLU A 793 18.77 18.83 -10.35
CA GLU A 793 18.96 19.06 -11.79
C GLU A 793 18.09 18.11 -12.65
N ASN A 794 17.18 17.35 -12.03
CA ASN A 794 16.31 16.36 -12.67
C ASN A 794 17.07 15.22 -13.37
N ARG A 795 18.28 14.91 -12.89
CA ARG A 795 19.10 13.79 -13.38
C ARG A 795 18.73 12.52 -12.61
N ARG A 796 18.57 11.43 -13.34
CA ARG A 796 18.23 10.11 -12.75
C ARG A 796 19.46 9.50 -12.12
N LEU A 797 19.41 9.29 -10.80
CA LEU A 797 20.48 8.69 -10.02
C LEU A 797 20.33 7.16 -9.98
N VAL A 798 19.22 6.69 -9.41
CA VAL A 798 18.95 5.26 -9.23
C VAL A 798 17.46 5.00 -9.35
N TRP A 799 17.08 3.88 -9.95
CA TRP A 799 15.70 3.42 -9.94
C TRP A 799 15.47 2.52 -8.72
N VAL A 800 14.47 2.85 -7.91
CA VAL A 800 14.06 2.07 -6.73
C VAL A 800 12.76 1.33 -7.04
N PRO A 801 12.72 -0.01 -6.85
CA PRO A 801 11.50 -0.80 -7.02
C PRO A 801 10.33 -0.33 -6.14
N SER A 802 9.10 -0.42 -6.65
CA SER A 802 7.89 0.10 -5.96
C SER A 802 7.61 -0.56 -4.61
N ASP A 803 7.95 -1.84 -4.46
CA ASP A 803 7.81 -2.58 -3.20
C ASP A 803 8.73 -2.05 -2.09
N LEU A 804 9.73 -1.22 -2.44
CA LEU A 804 10.65 -0.59 -1.49
C LEU A 804 10.36 0.90 -1.27
N HIS A 805 9.33 1.48 -1.88
CA HIS A 805 9.03 2.92 -1.76
C HIS A 805 8.56 3.32 -0.37
N VAL A 806 7.79 2.46 0.29
CA VAL A 806 7.25 2.69 1.63
C VAL A 806 8.36 2.77 2.69
N PRO A 807 9.28 1.78 2.80
CA PRO A 807 10.37 1.82 3.77
C PRO A 807 11.49 2.81 3.43
N LEU A 808 11.49 3.40 2.23
CA LEU A 808 12.53 4.33 1.77
C LEU A 808 12.33 5.74 2.36
N PRO A 809 13.29 6.25 3.16
CA PRO A 809 13.36 7.65 3.51
C PRO A 809 13.80 8.47 2.29
N VAL A 810 13.14 9.61 2.09
CA VAL A 810 13.43 10.59 1.03
C VAL A 810 13.56 11.95 1.72
N PRO A 811 14.67 12.68 1.55
CA PRO A 811 14.89 13.95 2.24
C PRO A 811 13.67 14.90 2.12
N PRO A 812 13.26 15.58 3.21
CA PRO A 812 13.93 15.67 4.51
C PRO A 812 13.56 14.54 5.50
N ASN A 813 12.93 13.46 5.04
CA ASN A 813 12.74 12.28 5.89
C ASN A 813 14.08 11.52 5.97
N ASP A 814 14.66 11.46 7.16
CA ASP A 814 15.95 10.79 7.41
C ASP A 814 15.78 9.28 7.50
N PHE A 815 14.69 8.86 8.14
CA PHE A 815 14.52 7.47 8.50
C PHE A 815 13.03 7.08 8.67
N THR A 816 12.68 5.85 8.28
CA THR A 816 11.30 5.33 8.33
C THR A 816 11.25 3.96 9.01
N ILE A 817 10.35 3.82 9.99
CA ILE A 817 9.96 2.53 10.57
C ILE A 817 8.71 2.05 9.84
N SER A 818 8.78 0.88 9.24
CA SER A 818 7.66 0.25 8.55
C SER A 818 7.54 -1.23 8.88
N ARG A 819 6.41 -1.85 8.58
CA ARG A 819 6.23 -3.31 8.67
C ARG A 819 7.28 -4.10 7.88
N GLN A 820 7.73 -3.56 6.76
CA GLN A 820 8.74 -4.19 5.91
C GLN A 820 10.15 -3.98 6.45
N GLY A 821 10.32 -3.23 7.55
CA GLY A 821 11.62 -2.82 8.07
C GLY A 821 12.06 -1.44 7.55
N GLY A 822 13.31 -1.10 7.80
CA GLY A 822 13.95 0.13 7.29
C GLY A 822 14.75 -0.15 6.01
N LEU A 823 14.82 0.85 5.13
CA LEU A 823 15.72 0.88 3.97
C LEU A 823 16.54 2.17 4.03
N ARG A 824 17.83 2.10 3.74
CA ARG A 824 18.69 3.27 3.53
C ARG A 824 19.48 3.10 2.25
N LEU A 825 19.58 4.16 1.47
CA LEU A 825 20.45 4.18 0.29
C LEU A 825 21.77 4.82 0.67
N ASP A 826 22.84 4.02 0.61
CA ASP A 826 24.19 4.49 0.80
C ASP A 826 24.81 4.81 -0.57
N PHE A 827 25.11 6.10 -0.77
CA PHE A 827 25.74 6.64 -1.96
C PHE A 827 27.25 6.83 -1.80
N ASP A 828 27.83 6.51 -0.64
CA ASP A 828 29.26 6.70 -0.40
C ASP A 828 30.12 5.83 -1.33
N GLY A 829 30.93 6.50 -2.15
CA GLY A 829 31.77 5.85 -3.16
C GLY A 829 30.98 5.28 -4.35
N ALA A 830 29.71 5.66 -4.52
CA ALA A 830 28.91 5.28 -5.68
C ALA A 830 29.38 6.04 -6.94
N ILE A 831 29.69 5.30 -8.00
CA ILE A 831 30.11 5.83 -9.28
C ILE A 831 28.85 6.10 -10.12
N ASN A 832 28.44 7.37 -10.19
CA ASN A 832 27.29 7.82 -10.96
C ASN A 832 27.71 8.54 -12.26
N GLY A 833 26.81 8.59 -13.24
CA GLY A 833 27.02 9.31 -14.50
C GLY A 833 27.89 8.54 -15.51
N GLU A 834 28.78 9.24 -16.23
CA GLU A 834 29.53 8.67 -17.37
C GLU A 834 30.57 7.59 -16.97
N MET A 835 30.92 7.52 -15.69
CA MET A 835 31.91 6.55 -15.18
C MET A 835 31.31 5.16 -14.89
N TRP A 836 30.01 4.94 -15.15
CA TRP A 836 29.34 3.66 -14.90
C TRP A 836 30.03 2.44 -15.52
N ALA A 837 30.74 2.63 -16.64
CA ALA A 837 31.45 1.55 -17.33
C ALA A 837 32.57 0.93 -16.47
N SER A 838 33.06 1.65 -15.45
CA SER A 838 34.04 1.14 -14.49
C SER A 838 33.42 0.26 -13.40
N CYS A 839 32.08 0.25 -13.28
CA CYS A 839 31.37 -0.47 -12.23
C CYS A 839 31.27 -1.97 -12.48
N PHE A 840 31.43 -2.45 -13.72
CA PHE A 840 31.31 -3.88 -14.06
C PHE A 840 32.61 -4.37 -14.70
N ARG A 841 33.22 -5.39 -14.10
CA ARG A 841 34.41 -6.07 -14.65
C ARG A 841 33.95 -7.29 -15.45
N VAL A 842 34.15 -7.23 -16.76
CA VAL A 842 33.83 -8.32 -17.72
C VAL A 842 34.69 -9.54 -17.45
#